data_AF-A0A937P417-F1
#
_entry.id   AF-A0A937P417-F1
#
_cell.length_a   1.000
_cell.length_b   1.000
_cell.length_c   1.000
_cell.angle_alpha   90.00
_cell.angle_beta   90.00
_cell.angle_gamma   90.00
#
_symmetry.space_group_name_H-M   'P 1'
#
loop_
_entity.id
_entity.type
_entity.pdbx_description
1 polymer ?
#
loop_
_entity_poly.entity_id
_entity_poly.type
_entity_poly.pdbx_seq_one_letter_code
_entity_poly.pdbx_strand_id
1 'polypeptide(L)'
;MKKSILSIVLAFFIQATVFSQGCLPEGILFTTQAQIDNFQTNYPGCSEIGGNVYIMNSSISNLNGLSVLTSIGGNLWISNNLSLVNISGLSNLTSIGWFLRIEDNPSLTTLTGLNNLTSIGLNLEIIDNYLLNSLSGLQGITNVNGRITINQNPSLTNLSGLDNLTSVVEYVSIQLNFNLSNFTGLGNLTYIGGNLTVYGNNTLLSLSGLNNITISGNLNISNNTALPNLSGLENALIGGNIHIENNNALSSLTGLNNLTSIGGYLCISNNNILTNLTGLNNLTSIGGGLWIGHTYYPGNPALTSLTGLNNLSSIGGEIFIKGNNILTSLTGLSNLTSVGGYFKITDNNALPNLIGFENLTSIGSYLWIQNNPLLANITALDNLNAGTISSLYIIDNASLTTCNAQGICDFLVSPNGSVNIYNNASGCNNPPEIASACGVTITCLPYGNYYFFTQTQINNFQSNYTGCTEIGGNVQIIGDDITNLNGLNVMTGISGHLTIGSYNGNPVLTSISGLSNVTYVGGNLLLRKNTALPSLAGLGSVASIGGDFKIWNNDALTGLSGLDNVVTIGGYLNFDGNDALTNVTGLNNLTTIGGYLEFDYNPALTNLSGLNSLTSIGEDLYIEDNDALTSLTGLSNVTSIGGELVIYDNEILSSLTGLDNINAGTISDLYITYNYSLSTCEVQSVCNYLASPNGDIEIYDNDDGCDDEDEVIAACAAAGFQLDLTVFLEGPFNITDMNTNLYPDEIPTSQPYNNSSWNYAGSENVPTVPAGVVDWLLIELRDAASASTATGSTMISQQAAFLLNNGSVVGLNGSDYLDFSNTINHNMYVVIWHRNHLGIMSATALTESGGIYSYDFTTSASQAHNSGQVNLGTAFGMIAADVNADGEINSGDKTIWTDQAGNEGYKSADMNMNTQVNNQDKNNKWLLNITEECQVPE
;
A
#
# COMPACT_ATOMS: atom_id res chain seq x y z
N MET A 1 -43.00 8.46 -39.74
CA MET A 1 -43.56 8.09 -41.06
C MET A 1 -42.43 8.06 -42.08
N LYS A 2 -42.24 6.92 -42.76
CA LYS A 2 -41.29 6.61 -43.86
C LYS A 2 -39.84 7.11 -43.70
N LYS A 3 -39.01 6.26 -43.06
CA LYS A 3 -37.54 6.31 -43.12
C LYS A 3 -37.08 5.82 -44.50
N SER A 4 -36.49 6.70 -45.30
CA SER A 4 -35.68 6.30 -46.46
C SER A 4 -34.24 6.17 -45.98
N ILE A 5 -33.78 4.93 -45.78
CA ILE A 5 -32.39 4.60 -45.50
C ILE A 5 -31.65 4.65 -46.84
N LEU A 6 -30.87 5.71 -47.05
CA LEU A 6 -29.95 5.81 -48.17
C LEU A 6 -28.74 4.93 -47.86
N SER A 7 -28.72 3.73 -48.44
CA SER A 7 -27.58 2.83 -48.37
C SER A 7 -26.49 3.38 -49.30
N ILE A 8 -25.43 3.96 -48.73
CA ILE A 8 -24.21 4.29 -49.47
C ILE A 8 -23.49 2.96 -49.74
N VAL A 9 -23.66 2.45 -50.95
CA VAL A 9 -22.90 1.31 -51.46
C VAL A 9 -21.48 1.78 -51.70
N LEU A 10 -20.55 1.29 -50.88
CA LEU A 10 -19.10 1.43 -51.07
C LEU A 10 -18.71 0.62 -52.32
N ALA A 11 -18.78 1.25 -53.49
CA ALA A 11 -18.32 0.66 -54.74
C ALA A 11 -16.79 0.73 -54.78
N PHE A 12 -16.12 -0.35 -54.36
CA PHE A 12 -14.72 -0.60 -54.71
C PHE A 12 -14.62 -0.77 -56.24
N PHE A 13 -14.37 0.32 -56.95
CA PHE A 13 -13.87 0.26 -58.33
C PHE A 13 -12.36 0.07 -58.29
N ILE A 14 -11.91 -1.19 -58.15
CA ILE A 14 -10.57 -1.57 -58.62
C ILE A 14 -10.71 -1.80 -60.13
N GLN A 15 -10.66 -0.73 -60.92
CA GLN A 15 -10.21 -0.87 -62.29
C GLN A 15 -8.71 -1.13 -62.22
N ALA A 16 -8.30 -2.36 -62.50
CA ALA A 16 -6.91 -2.70 -62.76
C ALA A 16 -6.46 -2.00 -64.04
N THR A 17 -6.06 -0.74 -63.93
CA THR A 17 -5.23 -0.07 -64.92
C THR A 17 -3.85 -0.68 -64.83
N VAL A 18 -3.44 -1.34 -65.92
CA VAL A 18 -2.06 -1.79 -66.11
C VAL A 18 -1.20 -0.52 -66.21
N PHE A 19 -0.67 -0.05 -65.08
CA PHE A 19 0.27 1.06 -65.05
C PHE A 19 1.61 0.61 -65.65
N SER A 20 2.21 1.48 -66.46
CA SER A 20 3.66 1.48 -66.64
C SER A 20 4.28 1.42 -65.25
N GLN A 21 5.12 0.43 -64.97
CA GLN A 21 5.71 0.25 -63.64
C GLN A 21 6.47 1.54 -63.28
N GLY A 22 5.99 2.27 -62.26
CA GLY A 22 6.66 3.47 -61.76
C GLY A 22 8.13 3.17 -61.45
N CYS A 23 8.99 4.15 -61.64
CA CYS A 23 10.40 4.05 -61.26
C CYS A 23 10.52 4.07 -59.74
N LEU A 24 11.61 3.52 -59.20
CA LEU A 24 11.95 3.61 -57.77
C LEU A 24 10.81 3.09 -56.85
N PRO A 25 10.48 1.77 -56.89
CA PRO A 25 9.41 1.18 -56.07
C PRO A 25 9.66 1.32 -54.56
N GLU A 26 10.92 1.36 -54.13
CA GLU A 26 11.31 1.59 -52.73
C GLU A 26 11.36 3.09 -52.36
N GLY A 27 11.22 3.98 -53.34
CA GLY A 27 11.31 5.42 -53.14
C GLY A 27 12.71 5.99 -53.28
N ILE A 28 12.90 7.21 -52.78
CA ILE A 28 14.14 7.99 -52.89
C ILE A 28 14.27 9.01 -51.75
N LEU A 29 15.51 9.23 -51.32
CA LEU A 29 15.89 10.26 -50.37
C LEU A 29 16.81 11.29 -51.03
N PHE A 30 16.42 12.55 -51.00
CA PHE A 30 17.20 13.71 -51.42
C PHE A 30 17.73 14.45 -50.18
N THR A 31 19.06 14.56 -50.09
CA THR A 31 19.80 15.25 -49.03
C THR A 31 20.71 16.38 -49.53
N THR A 32 20.80 16.57 -50.85
CA THR A 32 21.64 17.61 -51.45
C THR A 32 20.95 18.18 -52.69
N GLN A 33 21.19 19.46 -52.99
CA GLN A 33 20.68 20.10 -54.21
C GLN A 33 21.13 19.36 -55.47
N ALA A 34 22.36 18.85 -55.50
CA ALA A 34 22.89 18.11 -56.64
C ALA A 34 22.10 16.82 -56.95
N GLN A 35 21.53 16.14 -55.94
CA GLN A 35 20.67 14.97 -56.18
C GLN A 35 19.36 15.34 -56.87
N ILE A 36 18.78 16.50 -56.51
CA ILE A 36 17.59 17.04 -57.16
C ILE A 36 17.91 17.47 -58.59
N ASP A 37 18.96 18.27 -58.78
CA ASP A 37 19.33 18.82 -60.09
C ASP A 37 19.66 17.72 -61.11
N ASN A 38 20.27 16.63 -60.64
CA ASN A 38 20.64 15.48 -61.47
C ASN A 38 19.57 14.39 -61.54
N PHE A 39 18.37 14.58 -60.97
CA PHE A 39 17.34 13.53 -60.90
C PHE A 39 17.04 12.89 -62.25
N GLN A 40 16.77 13.70 -63.28
CA GLN A 40 16.49 13.20 -64.64
C GLN A 40 17.70 12.62 -65.36
N THR A 41 18.92 12.96 -64.93
CA THR A 41 20.15 12.34 -65.45
C THR A 41 20.35 10.95 -64.85
N ASN A 42 20.06 10.82 -63.55
CA ASN A 42 20.23 9.57 -62.81
C ASN A 42 19.08 8.58 -63.06
N TYR A 43 17.87 9.10 -63.29
CA TYR A 43 16.66 8.33 -63.54
C TYR A 43 15.91 8.82 -64.80
N PRO A 44 16.46 8.60 -66.01
CA PRO A 44 15.85 9.09 -67.25
C PRO A 44 14.44 8.53 -67.46
N GLY A 45 13.48 9.40 -67.80
CA GLY A 45 12.08 9.03 -68.06
C GLY A 45 11.25 8.71 -66.82
N CYS A 46 11.81 8.88 -65.62
CA CYS A 46 11.13 8.68 -64.35
C CYS A 46 10.17 9.85 -64.05
N SER A 47 8.88 9.67 -64.32
CA SER A 47 7.80 10.63 -64.01
C SER A 47 6.91 10.19 -62.85
N GLU A 48 6.98 8.92 -62.43
CA GLU A 48 6.12 8.36 -61.38
C GLU A 48 6.98 7.54 -60.41
N ILE A 49 7.12 8.00 -59.17
CA ILE A 49 7.91 7.30 -58.15
C ILE A 49 6.99 6.34 -57.39
N GLY A 50 7.30 5.04 -57.38
CA GLY A 50 6.46 4.03 -56.74
C GLY A 50 6.47 4.09 -55.21
N GLY A 51 7.63 4.36 -54.60
CA GLY A 51 7.78 4.41 -53.15
C GLY A 51 7.76 5.81 -52.54
N ASN A 52 8.36 5.96 -51.37
CA ASN A 52 8.38 7.21 -50.61
C ASN A 52 9.42 8.21 -51.16
N VAL A 53 9.08 9.49 -51.19
CA VAL A 53 9.97 10.59 -51.53
C VAL A 53 10.25 11.41 -50.28
N TYR A 54 11.52 11.43 -49.88
CA TYR A 54 12.01 12.23 -48.76
C TYR A 54 12.92 13.33 -49.29
N ILE A 55 12.64 14.58 -48.93
CA ILE A 55 13.43 15.77 -49.30
C ILE A 55 13.82 16.47 -48.01
N MET A 56 15.06 16.25 -47.58
CA MET A 56 15.52 16.78 -46.30
C MET A 56 17.00 17.07 -46.29
N ASN A 57 17.39 18.29 -45.90
CA ASN A 57 18.73 18.78 -45.52
C ASN A 57 18.81 20.30 -45.80
N SER A 58 19.58 21.04 -45.01
CA SER A 58 19.70 22.51 -45.10
C SER A 58 20.20 23.05 -46.45
N SER A 59 20.87 22.24 -47.27
CA SER A 59 21.47 22.64 -48.55
C SER A 59 20.50 22.70 -49.73
N ILE A 60 19.28 22.17 -49.61
CA ILE A 60 18.28 22.19 -50.69
C ILE A 60 17.59 23.57 -50.73
N SER A 61 17.60 24.20 -51.91
CA SER A 61 17.10 25.57 -52.15
C SER A 61 15.96 25.63 -53.16
N ASN A 62 15.85 24.63 -54.05
CA ASN A 62 14.77 24.52 -55.03
C ASN A 62 14.53 23.05 -55.42
N LEU A 63 13.36 22.76 -56.00
CA LEU A 63 12.95 21.42 -56.43
C LEU A 63 12.91 21.26 -57.96
N ASN A 64 13.53 22.15 -58.73
CA ASN A 64 13.28 22.28 -60.18
C ASN A 64 13.53 20.98 -60.97
N GLY A 65 14.51 20.19 -60.57
CA GLY A 65 14.83 18.89 -61.18
C GLY A 65 13.73 17.82 -61.03
N LEU A 66 12.74 18.04 -60.15
CA LEU A 66 11.59 17.16 -59.93
C LEU A 66 10.35 17.54 -60.74
N SER A 67 10.42 18.58 -61.59
CA SER A 67 9.28 19.09 -62.36
C SER A 67 8.65 18.09 -63.33
N VAL A 68 9.32 16.98 -63.60
CA VAL A 68 8.83 15.86 -64.40
C VAL A 68 7.87 14.93 -63.67
N LEU A 69 7.80 15.01 -62.33
CA LEU A 69 7.01 14.07 -61.53
C LEU A 69 5.52 14.39 -61.63
N THR A 70 4.72 13.36 -61.91
CA THR A 70 3.26 13.41 -62.03
C THR A 70 2.55 12.66 -60.91
N SER A 71 3.18 11.65 -60.31
CA SER A 71 2.65 10.93 -59.15
C SER A 71 3.75 10.39 -58.23
N ILE A 72 3.40 10.24 -56.95
CA ILE A 72 4.19 9.54 -55.93
C ILE A 72 3.30 8.47 -55.31
N GLY A 73 3.66 7.20 -55.43
CA GLY A 73 2.90 6.07 -54.92
C GLY A 73 2.98 5.93 -53.39
N GLY A 74 4.06 6.43 -52.77
CA GLY A 74 4.24 6.47 -51.32
C GLY A 74 3.96 7.84 -50.68
N ASN A 75 4.77 8.18 -49.68
CA ASN A 75 4.77 9.46 -48.97
C ASN A 75 5.56 10.52 -49.73
N LEU A 76 5.17 11.79 -49.60
CA LEU A 76 6.03 12.93 -49.89
C LEU A 76 6.30 13.70 -48.60
N TRP A 77 7.55 13.64 -48.13
CA TRP A 77 8.03 14.37 -46.96
C TRP A 77 9.06 15.41 -47.36
N ILE A 78 8.73 16.69 -47.14
CA ILE A 78 9.62 17.83 -47.35
C ILE A 78 9.92 18.41 -45.98
N SER A 79 11.12 18.12 -45.45
CA SER A 79 11.45 18.48 -44.07
C SER A 79 12.84 19.06 -43.91
N ASN A 80 13.05 19.99 -42.98
CA ASN A 80 14.39 20.47 -42.60
C ASN A 80 15.18 21.13 -43.76
N ASN A 81 14.50 21.83 -44.69
CA ASN A 81 15.14 22.54 -45.80
C ASN A 81 15.21 24.05 -45.51
N LEU A 82 16.29 24.47 -44.82
CA LEU A 82 16.45 25.85 -44.34
C LEU A 82 16.43 26.92 -45.43
N SER A 83 16.85 26.58 -46.66
CA SER A 83 16.97 27.52 -47.79
C SER A 83 15.83 27.42 -48.81
N LEU A 84 14.89 26.49 -48.63
CA LEU A 84 13.84 26.22 -49.60
C LEU A 84 12.70 27.26 -49.49
N VAL A 85 12.55 28.11 -50.50
CA VAL A 85 11.58 29.23 -50.48
C VAL A 85 10.22 28.87 -51.09
N ASN A 86 10.21 27.92 -52.04
CA ASN A 86 9.00 27.43 -52.72
C ASN A 86 9.20 25.99 -53.22
N ILE A 87 8.09 25.34 -53.59
CA ILE A 87 8.04 23.96 -54.10
C ILE A 87 7.59 23.88 -55.57
N SER A 88 7.86 24.91 -56.36
CA SER A 88 7.39 25.02 -57.77
C SER A 88 7.84 23.87 -58.68
N GLY A 89 8.95 23.22 -58.33
CA GLY A 89 9.42 21.98 -58.96
C GLY A 89 8.49 20.78 -58.83
N LEU A 90 7.38 20.87 -58.09
CA LEU A 90 6.36 19.82 -58.01
C LEU A 90 5.10 20.13 -58.83
N SER A 91 5.14 21.17 -59.67
CA SER A 91 3.97 21.72 -60.38
C SER A 91 3.18 20.73 -61.24
N ASN A 92 3.77 19.61 -61.67
CA ASN A 92 3.09 18.57 -62.44
C ASN A 92 2.52 17.42 -61.58
N LEU A 93 2.76 17.43 -60.28
CA LEU A 93 2.32 16.38 -59.37
C LEU A 93 0.79 16.42 -59.21
N THR A 94 0.14 15.29 -59.45
CA THR A 94 -1.32 15.14 -59.43
C THR A 94 -1.84 14.26 -58.30
N SER A 95 -1.02 13.33 -57.80
CA SER A 95 -1.41 12.39 -56.75
C SER A 95 -0.24 12.00 -55.85
N ILE A 96 -0.55 11.81 -54.56
CA ILE A 96 0.33 11.23 -53.54
C ILE A 96 -0.44 10.07 -52.90
N GLY A 97 0.15 8.86 -52.89
CA GLY A 97 -0.54 7.65 -52.48
C GLY A 97 -0.84 7.55 -50.98
N TRP A 98 -0.06 8.21 -50.12
CA TRP A 98 -0.19 8.11 -48.66
C TRP A 98 -0.17 9.48 -47.97
N PHE A 99 0.99 9.97 -47.54
CA PHE A 99 1.11 11.19 -46.76
C PHE A 99 1.75 12.33 -47.54
N LEU A 100 1.20 13.54 -47.43
CA LEU A 100 1.93 14.78 -47.72
C LEU A 100 2.31 15.44 -46.40
N ARG A 101 3.61 15.49 -46.09
CA ARG A 101 4.14 16.21 -44.91
C ARG A 101 5.11 17.27 -45.37
N ILE A 102 4.86 18.50 -44.95
CA ILE A 102 5.75 19.65 -45.16
C ILE A 102 6.03 20.23 -43.77
N GLU A 103 7.25 20.02 -43.30
CA GLU A 103 7.63 20.31 -41.91
C GLU A 103 8.98 21.03 -41.82
N ASP A 104 9.19 21.90 -40.83
CA ASP A 104 10.52 22.48 -40.56
C ASP A 104 11.22 23.11 -41.79
N ASN A 105 10.47 23.78 -42.67
CA ASN A 105 11.03 24.54 -43.79
C ASN A 105 10.86 26.04 -43.52
N PRO A 106 11.72 26.65 -42.68
CA PRO A 106 11.48 28.00 -42.14
C PRO A 106 11.46 29.10 -43.22
N SER A 107 12.11 28.90 -44.37
CA SER A 107 12.12 29.84 -45.49
C SER A 107 10.95 29.68 -46.47
N LEU A 108 10.16 28.61 -46.34
CA LEU A 108 9.07 28.30 -47.26
C LEU A 108 7.93 29.30 -47.08
N THR A 109 7.54 29.99 -48.15
CA THR A 109 6.53 31.07 -48.08
C THR A 109 5.18 30.66 -48.65
N THR A 110 5.14 29.68 -49.55
CA THR A 110 3.93 29.22 -50.25
C THR A 110 4.05 27.76 -50.67
N LEU A 111 2.90 27.10 -50.83
CA LEU A 111 2.80 25.76 -51.42
C LEU A 111 2.55 25.80 -52.94
N THR A 112 2.69 26.98 -53.56
CA THR A 112 2.57 27.14 -55.01
C THR A 112 3.59 26.24 -55.69
N GLY A 113 3.08 25.27 -56.44
CA GLY A 113 3.83 24.09 -56.86
C GLY A 113 3.02 22.81 -56.68
N LEU A 114 1.99 22.81 -55.84
CA LEU A 114 1.07 21.67 -55.71
C LEU A 114 -0.27 21.88 -56.43
N ASN A 115 -0.42 22.93 -57.25
CA ASN A 115 -1.73 23.36 -57.78
C ASN A 115 -2.49 22.27 -58.56
N ASN A 116 -1.79 21.28 -59.12
CA ASN A 116 -2.36 20.16 -59.87
C ASN A 116 -2.64 18.92 -59.01
N LEU A 117 -2.27 18.94 -57.72
CA LEU A 117 -2.48 17.84 -56.78
C LEU A 117 -3.98 17.72 -56.46
N THR A 118 -4.59 16.61 -56.86
CA THR A 118 -6.03 16.37 -56.67
C THR A 118 -6.34 15.31 -55.62
N SER A 119 -5.40 14.42 -55.30
CA SER A 119 -5.59 13.40 -54.27
C SER A 119 -4.37 13.20 -53.37
N ILE A 120 -4.64 13.09 -52.07
CA ILE A 120 -3.73 12.55 -51.06
C ILE A 120 -4.42 11.32 -50.48
N GLY A 121 -3.74 10.17 -50.48
CA GLY A 121 -4.37 8.92 -50.08
C GLY A 121 -4.74 8.84 -48.61
N LEU A 122 -3.99 9.48 -47.71
CA LEU A 122 -4.26 9.51 -46.26
C LEU A 122 -4.11 10.92 -45.67
N ASN A 123 -2.92 11.34 -45.21
CA ASN A 123 -2.75 12.50 -44.33
C ASN A 123 -2.15 13.72 -45.03
N LEU A 124 -2.62 14.90 -44.65
CA LEU A 124 -2.03 16.20 -45.00
C LEU A 124 -1.49 16.87 -43.72
N GLU A 125 -0.18 17.08 -43.67
CA GLU A 125 0.52 17.67 -42.52
C GLU A 125 1.37 18.87 -42.95
N ILE A 126 1.05 20.04 -42.42
CA ILE A 126 1.80 21.29 -42.63
C ILE A 126 2.20 21.80 -41.25
N ILE A 127 3.48 21.61 -40.89
CA ILE A 127 3.96 21.74 -39.51
C ILE A 127 5.20 22.65 -39.48
N ASP A 128 5.34 23.55 -38.51
CA ASP A 128 6.60 24.30 -38.27
C ASP A 128 7.21 25.01 -39.50
N ASN A 129 6.39 25.50 -40.45
CA ASN A 129 6.88 26.30 -41.58
C ASN A 129 6.73 27.80 -41.27
N TYR A 130 7.75 28.36 -40.62
CA TYR A 130 7.67 29.68 -39.98
C TYR A 130 7.21 30.83 -40.89
N LEU A 131 7.73 30.93 -42.11
CA LEU A 131 7.38 31.99 -43.08
C LEU A 131 6.21 31.63 -44.02
N LEU A 132 5.61 30.44 -43.85
CA LEU A 132 4.50 30.00 -44.69
C LEU A 132 3.28 30.84 -44.38
N ASN A 133 2.91 31.72 -45.32
CA ASN A 133 1.81 32.68 -45.15
C ASN A 133 0.56 32.31 -45.95
N SER A 134 0.63 31.29 -46.83
CA SER A 134 -0.49 30.83 -47.63
C SER A 134 -0.40 29.34 -47.96
N LEU A 135 -1.54 28.65 -47.92
CA LEU A 135 -1.71 27.27 -48.40
C LEU A 135 -2.05 27.20 -49.89
N SER A 136 -1.98 28.32 -50.61
CA SER A 136 -2.13 28.36 -52.07
C SER A 136 -1.21 27.32 -52.70
N GLY A 137 -1.76 26.47 -53.56
CA GLY A 137 -1.15 25.23 -54.02
C GLY A 137 -2.04 24.02 -53.74
N LEU A 138 -2.86 24.05 -52.69
CA LEU A 138 -3.68 22.89 -52.30
C LEU A 138 -5.10 22.87 -52.89
N GLN A 139 -5.42 23.77 -53.82
CA GLN A 139 -6.80 23.99 -54.29
C GLN A 139 -7.40 22.79 -55.03
N GLY A 140 -6.56 21.88 -55.55
CA GLY A 140 -7.04 20.67 -56.21
C GLY A 140 -7.58 19.62 -55.24
N ILE A 141 -7.27 19.71 -53.94
CA ILE A 141 -7.64 18.71 -52.94
C ILE A 141 -9.11 18.90 -52.56
N THR A 142 -9.91 17.87 -52.80
CA THR A 142 -11.34 17.86 -52.48
C THR A 142 -11.69 17.00 -51.28
N ASN A 143 -10.86 16.00 -50.95
CA ASN A 143 -11.08 15.08 -49.84
C ASN A 143 -9.74 14.61 -49.27
N VAL A 144 -9.71 14.29 -47.98
CA VAL A 144 -8.56 13.70 -47.29
C VAL A 144 -9.04 12.47 -46.50
N ASN A 145 -8.58 11.27 -46.85
CA ASN A 145 -9.06 10.03 -46.20
C ASN A 145 -8.46 9.79 -44.80
N GLY A 146 -7.41 10.52 -44.44
CA GLY A 146 -6.80 10.49 -43.12
C GLY A 146 -7.09 11.78 -42.38
N ARG A 147 -6.07 12.34 -41.73
CA ARG A 147 -6.13 13.59 -40.96
C ARG A 147 -5.59 14.80 -41.73
N ILE A 148 -6.02 15.98 -41.29
CA ILE A 148 -5.37 17.25 -41.60
C ILE A 148 -4.75 17.82 -40.32
N THR A 149 -3.44 18.08 -40.34
CA THR A 149 -2.74 18.78 -39.26
C THR A 149 -2.06 20.03 -39.80
N ILE A 150 -2.46 21.19 -39.27
CA ILE A 150 -1.86 22.49 -39.57
C ILE A 150 -1.38 23.06 -38.24
N ASN A 151 -0.09 22.91 -37.97
CA ASN A 151 0.48 23.21 -36.66
C ASN A 151 1.69 24.14 -36.76
N GLN A 152 1.81 25.13 -35.86
CA GLN A 152 3.00 25.98 -35.77
C GLN A 152 3.44 26.63 -37.10
N ASN A 153 2.50 27.14 -37.89
CA ASN A 153 2.81 27.98 -39.06
C ASN A 153 2.48 29.44 -38.73
N PRO A 154 3.30 30.14 -37.94
CA PRO A 154 2.94 31.43 -37.33
C PRO A 154 2.69 32.55 -38.35
N SER A 155 3.20 32.47 -39.59
CA SER A 155 2.93 33.47 -40.63
C SER A 155 1.60 33.26 -41.36
N LEU A 156 0.93 32.13 -41.15
CA LEU A 156 -0.31 31.78 -41.84
C LEU A 156 -1.48 32.63 -41.32
N THR A 157 -2.18 33.32 -42.23
CA THR A 157 -3.24 34.29 -41.86
C THR A 157 -4.66 33.77 -42.02
N ASN A 158 -4.87 32.79 -42.91
CA ASN A 158 -6.10 32.04 -43.15
C ASN A 158 -5.76 30.69 -43.83
N LEU A 159 -6.76 29.90 -44.18
CA LEU A 159 -6.60 28.56 -44.77
C LEU A 159 -6.92 28.53 -46.28
N SER A 160 -6.93 29.69 -46.96
CA SER A 160 -7.15 29.78 -48.40
C SER A 160 -6.11 28.93 -49.13
N GLY A 161 -6.55 28.17 -50.11
CA GLY A 161 -5.82 27.01 -50.62
C GLY A 161 -6.58 25.71 -50.38
N LEU A 162 -7.38 25.61 -49.32
CA LEU A 162 -8.24 24.44 -49.05
C LEU A 162 -9.68 24.62 -49.53
N ASP A 163 -9.95 25.63 -50.35
CA ASP A 163 -11.30 26.10 -50.70
C ASP A 163 -12.23 25.02 -51.28
N ASN A 164 -11.68 23.99 -51.92
CA ASN A 164 -12.44 22.90 -52.52
C ASN A 164 -12.56 21.66 -51.64
N LEU A 165 -11.98 21.67 -50.43
CA LEU A 165 -12.04 20.56 -49.49
C LEU A 165 -13.48 20.38 -49.00
N THR A 166 -14.02 19.17 -49.14
CA THR A 166 -15.40 18.82 -48.79
C THR A 166 -15.52 17.84 -47.64
N SER A 167 -14.54 16.94 -47.46
CA SER A 167 -14.53 15.99 -46.35
C SER A 167 -13.12 15.60 -45.87
N VAL A 168 -13.03 15.31 -44.57
CA VAL A 168 -11.88 14.69 -43.89
C VAL A 168 -12.39 13.47 -43.12
N VAL A 169 -11.84 12.29 -43.36
CA VAL A 169 -12.39 11.05 -42.79
C VAL A 169 -11.97 10.83 -41.34
N GLU A 170 -10.73 11.19 -40.97
CA GLU A 170 -10.32 11.18 -39.57
C GLU A 170 -10.51 12.56 -38.94
N TYR A 171 -9.47 13.19 -38.41
CA TYR A 171 -9.59 14.44 -37.65
C TYR A 171 -8.94 15.63 -38.33
N VAL A 172 -9.37 16.83 -37.93
CA VAL A 172 -8.76 18.11 -38.31
C VAL A 172 -8.18 18.76 -37.07
N SER A 173 -6.90 19.14 -37.15
CA SER A 173 -6.15 19.76 -36.06
C SER A 173 -5.48 21.03 -36.54
N ILE A 174 -5.92 22.19 -36.04
CA ILE A 174 -5.39 23.51 -36.36
C ILE A 174 -4.85 24.13 -35.08
N GLN A 175 -3.53 24.14 -34.92
CA GLN A 175 -2.91 24.48 -33.66
C GLN A 175 -1.75 25.47 -33.82
N LEU A 176 -1.59 26.38 -32.84
CA LEU A 176 -0.41 27.24 -32.71
C LEU A 176 -0.04 28.06 -33.97
N ASN A 177 -1.03 28.38 -34.82
CA ASN A 177 -0.82 29.24 -35.99
C ASN A 177 -1.11 30.69 -35.56
N PHE A 178 -0.13 31.32 -34.94
CA PHE A 178 -0.37 32.53 -34.14
C PHE A 178 -0.90 33.76 -34.87
N ASN A 179 -0.75 33.88 -36.20
CA ASN A 179 -1.36 34.96 -37.00
C ASN A 179 -2.64 34.54 -37.74
N LEU A 180 -3.13 33.31 -37.51
CA LEU A 180 -4.35 32.82 -38.14
C LEU A 180 -5.53 33.62 -37.59
N SER A 181 -6.25 34.30 -38.48
CA SER A 181 -7.33 35.23 -38.11
C SER A 181 -8.72 34.65 -38.34
N ASN A 182 -8.85 33.68 -39.24
CA ASN A 182 -10.11 32.99 -39.57
C ASN A 182 -9.85 31.70 -40.35
N PHE A 183 -10.91 30.93 -40.59
CA PHE A 183 -10.89 29.69 -41.38
C PHE A 183 -11.39 29.85 -42.82
N THR A 184 -11.26 31.06 -43.41
CA THR A 184 -11.45 31.22 -44.86
C THR A 184 -10.59 30.19 -45.59
N GLY A 185 -11.19 29.48 -46.53
CA GLY A 185 -10.62 28.29 -47.15
C GLY A 185 -11.32 27.00 -46.75
N LEU A 186 -12.04 26.92 -45.63
CA LEU A 186 -12.79 25.71 -45.25
C LEU A 186 -14.28 25.75 -45.59
N GLY A 187 -14.75 26.79 -46.29
CA GLY A 187 -16.19 27.04 -46.52
C GLY A 187 -16.99 25.91 -47.19
N ASN A 188 -16.32 25.01 -47.91
CA ASN A 188 -16.94 23.85 -48.55
C ASN A 188 -16.80 22.55 -47.72
N LEU A 189 -16.08 22.58 -46.60
CA LEU A 189 -15.88 21.43 -45.73
C LEU A 189 -17.19 21.13 -44.98
N THR A 190 -17.77 19.96 -45.26
CA THR A 190 -19.07 19.55 -44.70
C THR A 190 -18.98 18.36 -43.75
N TYR A 191 -17.85 17.63 -43.75
CA TYR A 191 -17.70 16.42 -42.95
C TYR A 191 -16.29 16.24 -42.37
N ILE A 192 -16.23 15.98 -41.06
CA ILE A 192 -15.06 15.48 -40.32
C ILE A 192 -15.50 14.20 -39.60
N GLY A 193 -14.93 13.05 -39.94
CA GLY A 193 -15.32 11.77 -39.34
C GLY A 193 -14.78 11.54 -37.91
N GLY A 194 -13.80 12.32 -37.49
CA GLY A 194 -13.22 12.33 -36.15
C GLY A 194 -13.36 13.69 -35.46
N ASN A 195 -12.30 14.12 -34.78
CA ASN A 195 -12.30 15.33 -33.96
C ASN A 195 -11.97 16.59 -34.78
N LEU A 196 -12.49 17.74 -34.36
CA LEU A 196 -12.00 19.06 -34.74
C LEU A 196 -11.31 19.70 -33.53
N THR A 197 -10.01 19.97 -33.64
CA THR A 197 -9.23 20.66 -32.60
C THR A 197 -8.73 22.01 -33.09
N VAL A 198 -9.07 23.06 -32.35
CA VAL A 198 -8.66 24.44 -32.57
C VAL A 198 -7.96 24.93 -31.30
N TYR A 199 -6.62 24.95 -31.33
CA TYR A 199 -5.83 25.20 -30.13
C TYR A 199 -4.78 26.29 -30.32
N GLY A 200 -4.71 27.27 -29.42
CA GLY A 200 -3.56 28.20 -29.39
C GLY A 200 -3.42 29.10 -30.63
N ASN A 201 -4.50 29.35 -31.38
CA ASN A 201 -4.49 30.28 -32.51
C ASN A 201 -4.83 31.69 -32.00
N ASN A 202 -3.85 32.33 -31.36
CA ASN A 202 -4.08 33.49 -30.48
C ASN A 202 -4.71 34.72 -31.15
N THR A 203 -4.59 34.90 -32.47
CA THR A 203 -5.24 35.99 -33.22
C THR A 203 -6.55 35.60 -33.90
N LEU A 204 -7.04 34.38 -33.69
CA LEU A 204 -8.24 33.88 -34.34
C LEU A 204 -9.45 34.70 -33.90
N LEU A 205 -10.09 35.40 -34.85
CA LEU A 205 -11.24 36.28 -34.57
C LEU A 205 -12.58 35.64 -34.95
N SER A 206 -12.57 34.55 -35.73
CA SER A 206 -13.77 33.91 -36.22
C SER A 206 -13.51 32.48 -36.69
N LEU A 207 -14.51 31.60 -36.55
CA LEU A 207 -14.53 30.25 -37.11
C LEU A 207 -15.23 30.21 -38.48
N SER A 208 -15.54 31.37 -39.07
CA SER A 208 -16.15 31.48 -40.40
C SER A 208 -15.40 30.62 -41.42
N GLY A 209 -16.16 29.79 -42.13
CA GLY A 209 -15.64 28.68 -42.93
C GLY A 209 -16.23 27.33 -42.50
N LEU A 210 -16.74 27.19 -41.28
CA LEU A 210 -17.27 25.91 -40.76
C LEU A 210 -18.81 25.85 -40.71
N ASN A 211 -19.52 26.74 -41.41
CA ASN A 211 -20.93 27.04 -41.16
C ASN A 211 -21.90 25.86 -41.32
N ASN A 212 -21.53 24.81 -42.06
CA ASN A 212 -22.36 23.63 -42.33
C ASN A 212 -21.61 22.31 -42.06
N ILE A 213 -20.75 22.30 -41.04
CA ILE A 213 -19.89 21.17 -40.73
C ILE A 213 -20.60 20.07 -39.92
N THR A 214 -20.42 18.80 -40.30
CA THR A 214 -20.70 17.65 -39.42
C THR A 214 -19.40 17.12 -38.87
N ILE A 215 -19.29 17.06 -37.54
CA ILE A 215 -18.15 16.52 -36.80
C ILE A 215 -18.64 15.26 -36.08
N SER A 216 -18.23 14.08 -36.53
CA SER A 216 -18.66 12.83 -35.91
C SER A 216 -18.01 12.58 -34.53
N GLY A 217 -16.82 13.14 -34.28
CA GLY A 217 -16.12 13.09 -33.00
C GLY A 217 -16.29 14.36 -32.15
N ASN A 218 -15.22 14.73 -31.43
CA ASN A 218 -15.19 15.83 -30.48
C ASN A 218 -14.90 17.18 -31.15
N LEU A 219 -15.49 18.26 -30.63
CA LEU A 219 -15.11 19.64 -30.90
C LEU A 219 -14.32 20.20 -29.72
N ASN A 220 -13.04 20.46 -29.92
CA ASN A 220 -12.15 21.07 -28.93
C ASN A 220 -11.75 22.47 -29.38
N ILE A 221 -12.17 23.50 -28.65
CA ILE A 221 -11.79 24.90 -28.89
C ILE A 221 -11.14 25.44 -27.62
N SER A 222 -9.82 25.55 -27.62
CA SER A 222 -9.12 26.02 -26.43
C SER A 222 -7.92 26.90 -26.69
N ASN A 223 -7.61 27.78 -25.73
CA ASN A 223 -6.48 28.69 -25.80
C ASN A 223 -6.48 29.62 -27.04
N ASN A 224 -7.64 29.97 -27.60
CA ASN A 224 -7.73 30.94 -28.70
C ASN A 224 -8.05 32.31 -28.13
N THR A 225 -7.02 33.00 -27.63
CA THR A 225 -7.18 34.15 -26.72
C THR A 225 -7.93 35.35 -27.29
N ALA A 226 -7.96 35.54 -28.61
CA ALA A 226 -8.67 36.64 -29.26
C ALA A 226 -10.08 36.27 -29.77
N LEU A 227 -10.50 35.01 -29.66
CA LEU A 227 -11.76 34.54 -30.24
C LEU A 227 -12.97 35.10 -29.46
N PRO A 228 -13.80 35.99 -30.05
CA PRO A 228 -14.85 36.69 -29.31
C PRO A 228 -16.14 35.90 -29.14
N ASN A 229 -16.42 34.99 -30.07
CA ASN A 229 -17.58 34.11 -30.12
C ASN A 229 -17.29 32.89 -31.03
N LEU A 230 -18.28 32.02 -31.21
CA LEU A 230 -18.17 30.79 -32.01
C LEU A 230 -18.85 30.91 -33.39
N SER A 231 -19.05 32.13 -33.89
CA SER A 231 -19.63 32.35 -35.22
C SER A 231 -18.83 31.63 -36.29
N GLY A 232 -19.54 30.98 -37.22
CA GLY A 232 -19.00 29.97 -38.12
C GLY A 232 -19.43 28.55 -37.76
N LEU A 233 -20.06 28.29 -36.60
CA LEU A 233 -20.58 26.97 -36.23
C LEU A 233 -22.12 26.89 -36.27
N GLU A 234 -22.79 27.83 -36.94
CA GLU A 234 -24.25 28.02 -36.82
C GLU A 234 -25.06 26.77 -37.13
N ASN A 235 -24.63 25.95 -38.09
CA ASN A 235 -25.30 24.70 -38.44
C ASN A 235 -24.42 23.47 -38.19
N ALA A 236 -23.46 23.58 -37.27
CA ALA A 236 -22.58 22.48 -36.93
C ALA A 236 -23.36 21.34 -36.25
N LEU A 237 -23.14 20.11 -36.71
CA LEU A 237 -23.62 18.89 -36.04
C LEU A 237 -22.44 18.21 -35.36
N ILE A 238 -22.53 17.96 -34.05
CA ILE A 238 -21.43 17.44 -33.25
C ILE A 238 -21.86 16.14 -32.59
N GLY A 239 -21.21 15.04 -32.96
CA GLY A 239 -21.52 13.68 -32.49
C GLY A 239 -20.90 13.35 -31.13
N GLY A 240 -19.73 13.92 -30.82
CA GLY A 240 -18.98 13.66 -29.58
C GLY A 240 -19.10 14.76 -28.53
N ASN A 241 -17.99 14.99 -27.82
CA ASN A 241 -17.86 16.00 -26.76
C ASN A 241 -17.63 17.40 -27.34
N ILE A 242 -18.05 18.42 -26.61
CA ILE A 242 -17.72 19.82 -26.86
C ILE A 242 -16.92 20.34 -25.68
N HIS A 243 -15.67 20.76 -25.92
CA HIS A 243 -14.82 21.41 -24.94
C HIS A 243 -14.50 22.84 -25.39
N ILE A 244 -14.88 23.82 -24.59
CA ILE A 244 -14.64 25.25 -24.83
C ILE A 244 -13.92 25.82 -23.62
N GLU A 245 -12.61 25.95 -23.72
CA GLU A 245 -11.77 26.22 -22.55
C GLU A 245 -10.68 27.26 -22.80
N ASN A 246 -10.38 28.10 -21.81
CA ASN A 246 -9.25 29.04 -21.90
C ASN A 246 -9.35 30.04 -23.09
N ASN A 247 -10.55 30.42 -23.53
CA ASN A 247 -10.72 31.41 -24.60
C ASN A 247 -11.05 32.77 -23.98
N ASN A 248 -10.01 33.52 -23.59
CA ASN A 248 -10.15 34.71 -22.73
C ASN A 248 -11.02 35.84 -23.30
N ALA A 249 -11.09 36.00 -24.62
CA ALA A 249 -11.96 36.98 -25.28
C ALA A 249 -13.38 36.46 -25.57
N LEU A 250 -13.68 35.19 -25.26
CA LEU A 250 -14.97 34.59 -25.57
C LEU A 250 -16.04 35.17 -24.65
N SER A 251 -16.86 36.04 -25.21
CA SER A 251 -17.93 36.76 -24.51
C SER A 251 -19.32 36.18 -24.74
N SER A 252 -19.46 35.32 -25.75
CA SER A 252 -20.72 34.68 -26.12
C SER A 252 -20.48 33.34 -26.81
N LEU A 253 -21.41 32.39 -26.64
CA LEU A 253 -21.46 31.12 -27.38
C LEU A 253 -22.25 31.24 -28.69
N THR A 254 -22.55 32.47 -29.14
CA THR A 254 -23.14 32.72 -30.45
C THR A 254 -22.36 31.97 -31.51
N GLY A 255 -23.08 31.20 -32.33
CA GLY A 255 -22.50 30.18 -33.20
C GLY A 255 -23.07 28.81 -32.91
N LEU A 256 -23.40 28.48 -31.65
CA LEU A 256 -24.02 27.19 -31.30
C LEU A 256 -25.56 27.23 -31.30
N ASN A 257 -26.15 28.32 -31.80
CA ASN A 257 -27.57 28.63 -31.62
C ASN A 257 -28.53 27.57 -32.17
N ASN A 258 -28.15 26.78 -33.17
CA ASN A 258 -29.01 25.73 -33.73
C ASN A 258 -28.71 24.34 -33.18
N LEU A 259 -27.78 24.21 -32.24
CA LEU A 259 -27.45 22.93 -31.63
C LEU A 259 -28.61 22.47 -30.74
N THR A 260 -29.24 21.35 -31.10
CA THR A 260 -30.41 20.81 -30.39
C THR A 260 -30.08 19.68 -29.42
N SER A 261 -28.96 18.98 -29.65
CA SER A 261 -28.47 17.90 -28.80
C SER A 261 -26.95 17.77 -28.93
N ILE A 262 -26.31 17.26 -27.88
CA ILE A 262 -24.89 16.86 -27.86
C ILE A 262 -24.82 15.37 -27.54
N GLY A 263 -24.08 14.59 -28.33
CA GLY A 263 -23.97 13.14 -28.09
C GLY A 263 -23.12 12.79 -26.87
N GLY A 264 -22.02 13.53 -26.64
CA GLY A 264 -21.12 13.35 -25.51
C GLY A 264 -21.25 14.42 -24.42
N TYR A 265 -20.12 14.83 -23.85
CA TYR A 265 -20.02 15.85 -22.79
C TYR A 265 -20.03 17.28 -23.33
N LEU A 266 -20.52 18.23 -22.53
CA LEU A 266 -20.31 19.67 -22.73
C LEU A 266 -19.45 20.21 -21.58
N CYS A 267 -18.23 20.63 -21.86
CA CYS A 267 -17.36 21.33 -20.91
C CYS A 267 -17.13 22.77 -21.33
N ILE A 268 -17.40 23.71 -20.42
CA ILE A 268 -17.14 25.14 -20.58
C ILE A 268 -16.40 25.62 -19.33
N SER A 269 -15.11 25.91 -19.46
CA SER A 269 -14.28 26.30 -18.31
C SER A 269 -13.27 27.39 -18.67
N ASN A 270 -12.87 28.20 -17.69
CA ASN A 270 -11.86 29.26 -17.85
C ASN A 270 -12.08 30.21 -19.06
N ASN A 271 -13.32 30.59 -19.37
CA ASN A 271 -13.62 31.64 -20.35
C ASN A 271 -13.88 32.96 -19.62
N ASN A 272 -12.82 33.78 -19.50
CA ASN A 272 -12.73 34.84 -18.49
C ASN A 272 -13.78 35.96 -18.57
N ILE A 273 -14.36 36.21 -19.74
CA ILE A 273 -15.34 37.29 -19.93
C ILE A 273 -16.74 36.78 -20.32
N LEU A 274 -16.94 35.46 -20.33
CA LEU A 274 -18.23 34.85 -20.67
C LEU A 274 -19.22 35.10 -19.52
N THR A 275 -20.29 35.85 -19.80
CA THR A 275 -21.25 36.28 -18.77
C THR A 275 -22.48 35.39 -18.63
N ASN A 276 -22.83 34.66 -19.69
CA ASN A 276 -23.92 33.68 -19.73
C ASN A 276 -23.67 32.68 -20.89
N LEU A 277 -24.56 31.70 -21.03
CA LEU A 277 -24.47 30.63 -22.03
C LEU A 277 -25.37 30.87 -23.25
N THR A 278 -25.78 32.13 -23.50
CA THR A 278 -26.54 32.49 -24.70
C THR A 278 -25.76 32.07 -25.94
N GLY A 279 -26.43 31.30 -26.80
CA GLY A 279 -25.77 30.47 -27.80
C GLY A 279 -26.27 29.04 -27.74
N LEU A 280 -26.67 28.54 -26.56
CA LEU A 280 -27.17 27.18 -26.38
C LEU A 280 -28.70 27.08 -26.29
N ASN A 281 -29.42 28.15 -26.65
CA ASN A 281 -30.86 28.30 -26.37
C ASN A 281 -31.74 27.17 -26.91
N ASN A 282 -31.32 26.48 -27.97
CA ASN A 282 -32.07 25.38 -28.58
C ASN A 282 -31.63 23.99 -28.09
N LEU A 283 -30.64 23.90 -27.20
CA LEU A 283 -30.13 22.65 -26.68
C LEU A 283 -31.18 22.01 -25.76
N THR A 284 -31.58 20.78 -26.07
CA THR A 284 -32.64 20.06 -25.35
C THR A 284 -32.13 18.86 -24.56
N SER A 285 -30.99 18.28 -24.96
CA SER A 285 -30.40 17.10 -24.34
C SER A 285 -28.88 17.07 -24.50
N ILE A 286 -28.20 16.49 -23.51
CA ILE A 286 -26.77 16.15 -23.54
C ILE A 286 -26.68 14.65 -23.23
N GLY A 287 -26.07 13.85 -24.09
CA GLY A 287 -25.94 12.41 -23.90
C GLY A 287 -24.91 12.03 -22.82
N GLY A 288 -23.82 12.79 -22.71
CA GLY A 288 -22.86 12.70 -21.60
C GLY A 288 -23.18 13.69 -20.49
N GLY A 289 -22.14 14.20 -19.82
CA GLY A 289 -22.25 15.16 -18.71
C GLY A 289 -22.17 16.64 -19.10
N LEU A 290 -22.66 17.51 -18.22
CA LEU A 290 -22.59 18.97 -18.33
C LEU A 290 -21.62 19.53 -17.29
N TRP A 291 -20.50 20.09 -17.74
CA TRP A 291 -19.46 20.69 -16.90
C TRP A 291 -19.38 22.19 -17.16
N ILE A 292 -19.77 22.98 -16.16
CA ILE A 292 -19.58 24.44 -16.14
C ILE A 292 -18.50 24.74 -15.10
N GLY A 293 -17.25 24.72 -15.56
CA GLY A 293 -16.04 24.61 -14.75
C GLY A 293 -15.31 23.30 -15.02
N HIS A 294 -14.33 22.96 -14.18
CA HIS A 294 -13.48 21.78 -14.35
C HIS A 294 -12.86 21.31 -13.03
N THR A 295 -12.37 20.07 -12.99
CA THR A 295 -11.64 19.54 -11.83
C THR A 295 -10.32 20.28 -11.63
N TYR A 296 -9.53 20.41 -12.71
CA TYR A 296 -8.17 20.97 -12.68
C TYR A 296 -8.06 22.45 -13.07
N TYR A 297 -9.11 23.04 -13.66
CA TYR A 297 -9.12 24.44 -14.10
C TYR A 297 -10.13 25.25 -13.28
N PRO A 298 -9.93 26.57 -13.14
CA PRO A 298 -10.97 27.44 -12.56
C PRO A 298 -12.25 27.40 -13.40
N GLY A 299 -13.36 27.83 -12.80
CA GLY A 299 -14.64 28.00 -13.49
C GLY A 299 -14.61 29.14 -14.50
N ASN A 300 -15.78 29.71 -14.81
CA ASN A 300 -15.89 30.88 -15.68
C ASN A 300 -16.10 32.12 -14.80
N PRO A 301 -15.05 32.93 -14.54
CA PRO A 301 -15.06 33.92 -13.47
C PRO A 301 -16.02 35.10 -13.70
N ALA A 302 -16.43 35.36 -14.94
CA ALA A 302 -17.42 36.38 -15.28
C ALA A 302 -18.86 35.85 -15.44
N LEU A 303 -19.09 34.55 -15.27
CA LEU A 303 -20.38 33.92 -15.54
C LEU A 303 -21.37 34.27 -14.42
N THR A 304 -22.41 35.05 -14.75
CA THR A 304 -23.43 35.50 -13.78
C THR A 304 -24.70 34.65 -13.79
N SER A 305 -25.00 33.98 -14.92
CA SER A 305 -26.16 33.10 -15.05
C SER A 305 -25.92 31.97 -16.06
N LEU A 306 -26.70 30.89 -15.94
CA LEU A 306 -26.76 29.81 -16.94
C LEU A 306 -27.78 30.08 -18.06
N THR A 307 -28.23 31.33 -18.22
CA THR A 307 -29.14 31.72 -19.31
C THR A 307 -28.58 31.24 -20.65
N GLY A 308 -29.41 30.52 -21.39
CA GLY A 308 -28.99 29.82 -22.60
C GLY A 308 -29.26 28.33 -22.54
N LEU A 309 -29.36 27.73 -21.34
CA LEU A 309 -29.71 26.31 -21.19
C LEU A 309 -31.23 26.07 -21.02
N ASN A 310 -32.05 27.11 -21.22
CA ASN A 310 -33.46 27.12 -20.79
C ASN A 310 -34.32 25.99 -21.37
N ASN A 311 -33.91 25.35 -22.47
CA ASN A 311 -34.63 24.24 -23.10
C ASN A 311 -34.04 22.86 -22.76
N LEU A 312 -32.94 22.80 -22.00
CA LEU A 312 -32.27 21.57 -21.61
C LEU A 312 -33.16 20.78 -20.65
N SER A 313 -33.54 19.57 -21.06
CA SER A 313 -34.50 18.73 -20.35
C SER A 313 -33.89 17.48 -19.70
N SER A 314 -32.76 17.01 -20.22
CA SER A 314 -32.06 15.81 -19.76
C SER A 314 -30.55 15.88 -19.99
N ILE A 315 -29.80 15.30 -19.06
CA ILE A 315 -28.36 15.05 -19.13
C ILE A 315 -28.16 13.55 -18.88
N GLY A 316 -27.53 12.83 -19.81
CA GLY A 316 -27.34 11.38 -19.70
C GLY A 316 -26.19 10.99 -18.75
N GLY A 317 -25.22 11.88 -18.54
CA GLY A 317 -24.14 11.74 -17.56
C GLY A 317 -24.35 12.64 -16.33
N GLU A 318 -23.26 13.10 -15.75
CA GLU A 318 -23.23 13.97 -14.57
C GLU A 318 -23.53 15.44 -14.87
N ILE A 319 -23.85 16.20 -13.82
CA ILE A 319 -23.78 17.66 -13.83
C ILE A 319 -22.74 18.14 -12.82
N PHE A 320 -21.83 19.00 -13.29
CA PHE A 320 -20.75 19.57 -12.47
C PHE A 320 -20.65 21.08 -12.69
N ILE A 321 -20.99 21.86 -11.66
CA ILE A 321 -20.89 23.32 -11.69
C ILE A 321 -19.89 23.76 -10.63
N LYS A 322 -18.72 24.22 -11.07
CA LYS A 322 -17.59 24.55 -10.19
C LYS A 322 -16.91 25.87 -10.49
N GLY A 323 -16.60 26.63 -9.44
CA GLY A 323 -15.66 27.75 -9.51
C GLY A 323 -16.18 28.97 -10.29
N ASN A 324 -17.51 29.11 -10.44
CA ASN A 324 -18.12 30.27 -11.10
C ASN A 324 -18.45 31.31 -10.03
N ASN A 325 -17.42 32.00 -9.53
CA ASN A 325 -17.49 32.77 -8.29
C ASN A 325 -18.54 33.89 -8.23
N ILE A 326 -18.99 34.41 -9.38
CA ILE A 326 -20.03 35.46 -9.47
C ILE A 326 -21.37 34.95 -10.00
N LEU A 327 -21.54 33.63 -10.16
CA LEU A 327 -22.76 33.00 -10.62
C LEU A 327 -23.87 33.20 -9.57
N THR A 328 -24.92 33.93 -9.94
CA THR A 328 -26.04 34.26 -9.04
C THR A 328 -27.34 33.55 -9.38
N SER A 329 -27.43 32.92 -10.56
CA SER A 329 -28.65 32.25 -11.01
C SER A 329 -28.41 30.99 -11.83
N LEU A 330 -29.15 29.93 -11.48
CA LEU A 330 -29.21 28.66 -12.19
C LEU A 330 -30.50 28.49 -13.00
N THR A 331 -31.37 29.51 -13.10
CA THR A 331 -32.69 29.43 -13.76
C THR A 331 -32.64 28.99 -15.23
N GLY A 332 -31.45 29.03 -15.84
CA GLY A 332 -31.23 28.43 -17.15
C GLY A 332 -31.46 26.91 -17.18
N LEU A 333 -31.48 26.23 -16.03
CA LEU A 333 -31.70 24.80 -15.93
C LEU A 333 -33.14 24.42 -15.54
N SER A 334 -34.06 25.37 -15.39
CA SER A 334 -35.39 25.10 -14.82
C SER A 334 -36.23 24.07 -15.58
N ASN A 335 -35.88 23.68 -16.81
CA ASN A 335 -36.56 22.60 -17.54
C ASN A 335 -35.89 21.22 -17.40
N LEU A 336 -34.75 21.13 -16.70
CA LEU A 336 -34.01 19.90 -16.49
C LEU A 336 -34.79 18.96 -15.57
N THR A 337 -35.03 17.74 -16.03
CA THR A 337 -35.84 16.73 -15.31
C THR A 337 -35.05 15.54 -14.81
N SER A 338 -33.91 15.24 -15.44
CA SER A 338 -33.08 14.07 -15.13
C SER A 338 -31.60 14.30 -15.42
N VAL A 339 -30.75 13.72 -14.56
CA VAL A 339 -29.30 13.62 -14.69
C VAL A 339 -28.94 12.13 -14.53
N GLY A 340 -28.28 11.51 -15.51
CA GLY A 340 -27.98 10.08 -15.46
C GLY A 340 -26.75 9.70 -14.62
N GLY A 341 -25.97 10.69 -14.16
CA GLY A 341 -24.80 10.52 -13.30
C GLY A 341 -24.90 11.28 -11.97
N TYR A 342 -23.76 11.71 -11.43
CA TYR A 342 -23.73 12.47 -10.18
C TYR A 342 -24.18 13.93 -10.37
N PHE A 343 -24.63 14.54 -9.27
CA PHE A 343 -24.97 15.96 -9.20
C PHE A 343 -23.98 16.67 -8.29
N LYS A 344 -23.17 17.59 -8.83
CA LYS A 344 -22.14 18.29 -8.06
C LYS A 344 -22.15 19.80 -8.27
N ILE A 345 -22.37 20.56 -7.20
CA ILE A 345 -22.31 22.02 -7.16
C ILE A 345 -21.28 22.45 -6.12
N THR A 346 -20.19 23.07 -6.55
CA THR A 346 -19.11 23.43 -5.61
C THR A 346 -18.37 24.71 -5.94
N ASP A 347 -17.87 25.41 -4.93
CA ASP A 347 -17.05 26.62 -5.11
C ASP A 347 -17.74 27.72 -5.95
N ASN A 348 -19.07 27.91 -5.82
CA ASN A 348 -19.80 29.00 -6.50
C ASN A 348 -20.18 30.09 -5.47
N ASN A 349 -19.22 30.97 -5.18
CA ASN A 349 -19.28 31.89 -4.04
C ASN A 349 -20.50 32.82 -4.00
N ALA A 350 -21.02 33.24 -5.15
CA ALA A 350 -22.16 34.16 -5.24
C ALA A 350 -23.53 33.49 -5.34
N LEU A 351 -23.60 32.15 -5.35
CA LEU A 351 -24.83 31.42 -5.62
C LEU A 351 -25.74 31.40 -4.38
N PRO A 352 -26.94 32.02 -4.40
CA PRO A 352 -27.77 32.16 -3.21
C PRO A 352 -28.73 30.98 -2.97
N ASN A 353 -29.10 30.25 -4.02
CA ASN A 353 -30.05 29.15 -3.98
C ASN A 353 -29.87 28.23 -5.19
N LEU A 354 -30.62 27.13 -5.22
CA LEU A 354 -30.64 26.17 -6.34
C LEU A 354 -31.83 26.34 -7.30
N ILE A 355 -32.49 27.51 -7.32
CA ILE A 355 -33.56 27.84 -8.28
C ILE A 355 -33.00 27.69 -9.70
N GLY A 356 -33.60 26.81 -10.49
CA GLY A 356 -33.00 26.17 -11.65
C GLY A 356 -33.15 24.65 -11.64
N PHE A 357 -33.30 24.01 -10.48
CA PHE A 357 -33.46 22.56 -10.36
C PHE A 357 -34.85 22.11 -9.89
N GLU A 358 -35.85 23.00 -9.91
CA GLU A 358 -37.18 22.75 -9.37
C GLU A 358 -37.92 21.60 -10.06
N ASN A 359 -37.58 21.28 -11.31
CA ASN A 359 -38.18 20.19 -12.06
C ASN A 359 -37.31 18.92 -12.09
N LEU A 360 -36.16 18.91 -11.41
CA LEU A 360 -35.26 17.77 -11.36
C LEU A 360 -35.87 16.66 -10.51
N THR A 361 -36.10 15.49 -11.12
CA THR A 361 -36.76 14.34 -10.47
C THR A 361 -35.84 13.18 -10.19
N SER A 362 -34.69 13.10 -10.87
CA SER A 362 -33.76 11.97 -10.74
C SER A 362 -32.31 12.38 -11.00
N ILE A 363 -31.41 11.76 -10.22
CA ILE A 363 -29.97 11.71 -10.48
C ILE A 363 -29.53 10.23 -10.60
N GLY A 364 -28.37 9.93 -11.17
CA GLY A 364 -27.93 8.53 -11.30
C GLY A 364 -26.95 8.04 -10.23
N SER A 365 -26.48 8.94 -9.36
CA SER A 365 -25.44 8.63 -8.39
C SER A 365 -25.53 9.54 -7.15
N TYR A 366 -24.43 10.14 -6.69
CA TYR A 366 -24.39 10.93 -5.46
C TYR A 366 -24.82 12.38 -5.70
N LEU A 367 -25.35 13.00 -4.64
CA LEU A 367 -25.66 14.43 -4.58
C LEU A 367 -24.60 15.14 -3.74
N TRP A 368 -23.91 16.11 -4.32
CA TRP A 368 -22.79 16.81 -3.69
C TRP A 368 -22.92 18.33 -3.79
N ILE A 369 -23.10 19.00 -2.66
CA ILE A 369 -23.18 20.45 -2.54
C ILE A 369 -22.12 20.90 -1.53
N GLN A 370 -21.08 21.58 -2.00
CA GLN A 370 -19.94 21.94 -1.15
C GLN A 370 -19.37 23.32 -1.41
N ASN A 371 -18.93 24.06 -0.37
CA ASN A 371 -18.21 25.33 -0.52
C ASN A 371 -18.99 26.37 -1.34
N ASN A 372 -20.30 26.50 -1.12
CA ASN A 372 -21.10 27.59 -1.70
C ASN A 372 -21.47 28.56 -0.57
N PRO A 373 -20.57 29.47 -0.15
CA PRO A 373 -20.70 30.22 1.10
C PRO A 373 -21.93 31.13 1.19
N LEU A 374 -22.50 31.59 0.06
CA LEU A 374 -23.74 32.37 0.03
C LEU A 374 -25.00 31.53 -0.23
N LEU A 375 -24.88 30.21 -0.41
CA LEU A 375 -26.02 29.33 -0.64
C LEU A 375 -26.86 29.25 0.63
N ALA A 376 -28.06 29.83 0.59
CA ALA A 376 -28.96 29.93 1.74
C ALA A 376 -30.10 28.91 1.70
N ASN A 377 -30.45 28.40 0.52
CA ASN A 377 -31.64 27.61 0.30
C ASN A 377 -31.45 26.54 -0.81
N ILE A 378 -31.82 25.29 -0.53
CA ILE A 378 -31.80 24.17 -1.49
C ILE A 378 -33.18 23.52 -1.76
N THR A 379 -34.30 24.18 -1.40
CA THR A 379 -35.67 23.65 -1.61
C THR A 379 -36.02 23.42 -3.08
N ALA A 380 -35.24 23.96 -4.01
CA ALA A 380 -35.39 23.60 -5.43
C ALA A 380 -35.22 22.08 -5.69
N LEU A 381 -34.68 21.32 -4.75
CA LEU A 381 -34.56 19.86 -4.84
C LEU A 381 -35.79 19.09 -4.31
N ASP A 382 -36.92 19.76 -4.06
CA ASP A 382 -38.14 19.15 -3.53
C ASP A 382 -38.63 17.94 -4.34
N ASN A 383 -38.52 18.00 -5.67
CA ASN A 383 -39.05 16.96 -6.55
C ASN A 383 -38.11 15.78 -6.79
N LEU A 384 -36.91 15.78 -6.18
CA LEU A 384 -35.91 14.74 -6.41
C LEU A 384 -36.33 13.43 -5.73
N ASN A 385 -36.37 12.33 -6.50
CA ASN A 385 -36.65 11.01 -5.95
C ASN A 385 -35.47 10.50 -5.12
N ALA A 386 -35.68 10.32 -3.82
CA ALA A 386 -34.70 9.81 -2.87
C ALA A 386 -34.06 8.48 -3.29
N GLY A 387 -34.81 7.58 -3.94
CA GLY A 387 -34.29 6.27 -4.40
C GLY A 387 -33.26 6.38 -5.53
N THR A 388 -33.07 7.57 -6.11
CA THR A 388 -32.10 7.84 -7.16
C THR A 388 -30.78 8.42 -6.61
N ILE A 389 -30.77 8.82 -5.34
CA ILE A 389 -29.58 9.30 -4.63
C ILE A 389 -28.87 8.07 -4.06
N SER A 390 -27.58 7.90 -4.37
CA SER A 390 -26.76 6.82 -3.80
C SER A 390 -25.95 7.24 -2.58
N SER A 391 -25.71 8.54 -2.40
CA SER A 391 -25.05 9.14 -1.24
C SER A 391 -25.29 10.64 -1.23
N LEU A 392 -25.29 11.25 -0.04
CA LEU A 392 -25.60 12.66 0.17
C LEU A 392 -24.44 13.38 0.84
N TYR A 393 -24.00 14.48 0.22
CA TYR A 393 -22.94 15.35 0.71
C TYR A 393 -23.42 16.81 0.68
N ILE A 394 -23.61 17.42 1.85
CA ILE A 394 -23.95 18.84 2.01
C ILE A 394 -22.97 19.44 3.02
N ILE A 395 -21.90 20.06 2.52
CA ILE A 395 -20.69 20.32 3.31
C ILE A 395 -20.23 21.77 3.12
N ASP A 396 -19.79 22.46 4.17
CA ASP A 396 -19.13 23.78 4.07
C ASP A 396 -19.98 24.86 3.33
N ASN A 397 -21.31 24.83 3.47
CA ASN A 397 -22.21 25.86 2.93
C ASN A 397 -22.65 26.81 4.07
N ALA A 398 -21.75 27.73 4.44
CA ALA A 398 -21.85 28.53 5.66
C ALA A 398 -23.12 29.38 5.84
N SER A 399 -23.87 29.69 4.76
CA SER A 399 -25.14 30.44 4.83
C SER A 399 -26.39 29.55 4.72
N LEU A 400 -26.24 28.24 4.55
CA LEU A 400 -27.34 27.33 4.24
C LEU A 400 -28.21 27.10 5.47
N THR A 401 -29.36 27.76 5.52
CA THR A 401 -30.32 27.70 6.64
C THR A 401 -31.63 27.02 6.26
N THR A 402 -31.92 26.87 4.96
CA THR A 402 -33.12 26.15 4.46
C THR A 402 -32.71 24.95 3.61
N CYS A 403 -32.77 23.76 4.19
CA CYS A 403 -32.27 22.51 3.59
C CYS A 403 -33.23 21.33 3.66
N ASN A 404 -34.44 21.53 4.18
CA ASN A 404 -35.51 20.54 4.27
C ASN A 404 -36.23 20.35 2.92
N ALA A 405 -35.47 20.22 1.83
CA ALA A 405 -36.04 19.89 0.54
C ALA A 405 -36.68 18.48 0.59
N GLN A 406 -37.89 18.30 0.06
CA GLN A 406 -38.63 17.05 0.23
C GLN A 406 -37.84 15.81 -0.25
N GLY A 407 -37.14 15.88 -1.38
CA GLY A 407 -36.28 14.78 -1.85
C GLY A 407 -35.12 14.43 -0.91
N ILE A 408 -34.60 15.41 -0.15
CA ILE A 408 -33.59 15.20 0.89
C ILE A 408 -34.24 14.61 2.15
N CYS A 409 -35.41 15.11 2.53
CA CYS A 409 -36.19 14.56 3.64
C CYS A 409 -36.52 13.08 3.43
N ASP A 410 -37.00 12.72 2.25
CA ASP A 410 -37.35 11.35 1.88
C ASP A 410 -36.11 10.44 1.90
N PHE A 411 -34.95 10.94 1.51
CA PHE A 411 -33.68 10.20 1.58
C PHE A 411 -33.25 9.91 3.02
N LEU A 412 -33.42 10.87 3.93
CA LEU A 412 -33.05 10.70 5.34
C LEU A 412 -33.94 9.71 6.10
N VAL A 413 -35.15 9.40 5.61
CA VAL A 413 -36.03 8.37 6.21
C VAL A 413 -35.42 6.97 6.08
N SER A 414 -34.77 6.69 4.96
CA SER A 414 -34.19 5.37 4.67
C SER A 414 -32.97 5.53 3.75
N PRO A 415 -31.84 6.03 4.27
CA PRO A 415 -30.64 6.23 3.47
C PRO A 415 -30.14 4.89 2.94
N ASN A 416 -29.90 4.82 1.64
CA ASN A 416 -29.33 3.66 0.94
C ASN A 416 -27.81 3.79 0.70
N GLY A 417 -27.19 4.79 1.31
CA GLY A 417 -25.75 5.06 1.27
C GLY A 417 -25.35 6.16 2.24
N SER A 418 -24.13 6.69 2.10
CA SER A 418 -23.55 7.58 3.10
C SER A 418 -24.23 8.95 3.16
N VAL A 419 -24.36 9.48 4.38
CA VAL A 419 -24.92 10.79 4.69
C VAL A 419 -23.86 11.65 5.37
N ASN A 420 -23.35 12.65 4.67
CA ASN A 420 -22.29 13.54 5.14
C ASN A 420 -22.80 14.99 5.10
N ILE A 421 -23.21 15.49 6.26
CA ILE A 421 -23.72 16.85 6.43
C ILE A 421 -22.98 17.50 7.60
N TYR A 422 -22.20 18.52 7.32
CA TYR A 422 -21.44 19.27 8.34
C TYR A 422 -20.99 20.64 7.83
N ASN A 423 -20.63 21.53 8.76
CA ASN A 423 -20.16 22.90 8.50
C ASN A 423 -21.12 23.74 7.64
N ASN A 424 -22.42 23.58 7.85
CA ASN A 424 -23.44 24.47 7.28
C ASN A 424 -24.01 25.37 8.38
N ALA A 425 -24.90 26.31 8.03
CA ALA A 425 -25.53 27.12 9.06
C ALA A 425 -26.46 26.29 9.96
N SER A 426 -26.74 26.83 11.15
CA SER A 426 -27.67 26.23 12.11
C SER A 426 -29.04 25.96 11.47
N GLY A 427 -29.57 24.76 11.71
CA GLY A 427 -30.75 24.20 11.04
C GLY A 427 -30.40 23.24 9.90
N CYS A 428 -29.15 23.27 9.41
CA CYS A 428 -28.66 22.42 8.32
C CYS A 428 -27.26 21.83 8.58
N ASN A 429 -26.74 21.99 9.81
CA ASN A 429 -25.34 21.72 10.11
C ASN A 429 -25.04 20.24 10.36
N ASN A 430 -26.04 19.37 10.48
CA ASN A 430 -25.87 17.93 10.63
C ASN A 430 -27.16 17.20 10.21
N PRO A 431 -27.11 15.87 9.99
CA PRO A 431 -28.29 15.11 9.57
C PRO A 431 -29.50 15.24 10.52
N PRO A 432 -29.35 15.21 11.85
CA PRO A 432 -30.48 15.42 12.78
C PRO A 432 -31.15 16.79 12.69
N GLU A 433 -30.39 17.86 12.42
CA GLU A 433 -30.98 19.20 12.20
C GLU A 433 -31.90 19.19 10.97
N ILE A 434 -31.44 18.63 9.84
CA ILE A 434 -32.27 18.52 8.63
C ILE A 434 -33.47 17.60 8.88
N ALA A 435 -33.25 16.43 9.47
CA ALA A 435 -34.31 15.47 9.77
C ALA A 435 -35.39 16.09 10.67
N SER A 436 -34.99 16.86 11.70
CA SER A 436 -35.92 17.58 12.57
C SER A 436 -36.76 18.60 11.79
N ALA A 437 -36.13 19.34 10.86
CA ALA A 437 -36.85 20.25 9.96
C ALA A 437 -37.80 19.52 9.00
N CYS A 438 -37.51 18.25 8.67
CA CYS A 438 -38.37 17.35 7.90
C CYS A 438 -39.46 16.64 8.74
N GLY A 439 -39.47 16.80 10.08
CA GLY A 439 -40.37 16.04 10.96
C GLY A 439 -40.00 14.55 11.10
N VAL A 440 -38.74 14.20 10.82
CA VAL A 440 -38.15 12.86 10.92
C VAL A 440 -37.19 12.82 12.11
N THR A 441 -37.12 11.70 12.82
CA THR A 441 -36.12 11.47 13.87
C THR A 441 -35.10 10.44 13.41
N ILE A 442 -33.81 10.79 13.49
CA ILE A 442 -32.70 9.88 13.21
C ILE A 442 -32.14 9.39 14.54
N THR A 443 -32.23 8.09 14.80
CA THR A 443 -31.59 7.47 15.97
C THR A 443 -30.09 7.32 15.73
N CYS A 444 -29.68 6.61 14.68
CA CYS A 444 -28.30 6.51 14.20
C CYS A 444 -28.28 6.60 12.68
N LEU A 445 -27.11 6.84 12.09
CA LEU A 445 -26.87 6.72 10.66
C LEU A 445 -26.31 5.33 10.35
N PRO A 446 -27.06 4.42 9.70
CA PRO A 446 -26.60 3.06 9.45
C PRO A 446 -25.34 2.98 8.59
N TYR A 447 -25.18 3.94 7.66
CA TYR A 447 -24.05 4.03 6.71
C TYR A 447 -23.34 5.40 6.77
N GLY A 448 -23.64 6.20 7.80
CA GLY A 448 -23.15 7.57 7.91
C GLY A 448 -21.85 7.67 8.69
N ASN A 449 -20.98 8.55 8.21
CA ASN A 449 -19.80 8.95 8.95
C ASN A 449 -20.17 10.08 9.91
N TYR A 450 -19.53 10.08 11.08
CA TYR A 450 -19.72 11.08 12.12
C TYR A 450 -18.46 11.95 12.19
N TYR A 451 -18.64 13.24 11.94
CA TYR A 451 -17.57 14.23 11.99
C TYR A 451 -17.79 15.19 13.16
N PHE A 452 -16.79 15.30 14.02
CA PHE A 452 -16.77 16.21 15.15
C PHE A 452 -15.63 17.20 14.96
N PHE A 453 -15.99 18.44 14.63
CA PHE A 453 -15.05 19.55 14.45
C PHE A 453 -14.99 20.49 15.66
N THR A 454 -15.96 20.38 16.56
CA THR A 454 -16.06 21.27 17.73
C THR A 454 -16.47 20.51 19.00
N GLN A 455 -16.08 21.02 20.17
CA GLN A 455 -16.54 20.48 21.46
C GLN A 455 -18.07 20.51 21.60
N THR A 456 -18.73 21.51 20.98
CA THR A 456 -20.19 21.62 20.98
C THR A 456 -20.83 20.43 20.26
N GLN A 457 -20.26 19.98 19.13
CA GLN A 457 -20.78 18.81 18.41
C GLN A 457 -20.63 17.53 19.23
N ILE A 458 -19.51 17.35 19.94
CA ILE A 458 -19.33 16.22 20.87
C ILE A 458 -20.40 16.26 21.97
N ASN A 459 -20.57 17.41 22.63
CA ASN A 459 -21.51 17.56 23.75
C ASN A 459 -22.97 17.31 23.32
N ASN A 460 -23.33 17.68 22.09
CA ASN A 460 -24.68 17.55 21.56
C ASN A 460 -24.94 16.19 20.89
N PHE A 461 -23.98 15.26 20.87
CA PHE A 461 -24.15 13.97 20.18
C PHE A 461 -25.42 13.25 20.62
N GLN A 462 -25.64 13.08 21.93
CA GLN A 462 -26.80 12.35 22.46
C GLN A 462 -28.15 13.06 22.24
N SER A 463 -28.15 14.40 22.22
CA SER A 463 -29.37 15.16 21.89
C SER A 463 -29.68 15.08 20.40
N ASN A 464 -28.67 15.02 19.55
CA ASN A 464 -28.82 14.95 18.10
C ASN A 464 -29.15 13.52 17.63
N TYR A 465 -28.59 12.50 18.28
CA TYR A 465 -28.73 11.09 17.94
C TYR A 465 -29.26 10.30 19.15
N THR A 466 -30.49 10.62 19.56
CA THR A 466 -31.09 10.04 20.77
C THR A 466 -31.24 8.52 20.64
N GLY A 467 -30.61 7.80 21.56
CA GLY A 467 -30.60 6.33 21.58
C GLY A 467 -29.51 5.69 20.73
N CYS A 468 -28.60 6.48 20.14
CA CYS A 468 -27.49 5.92 19.38
C CYS A 468 -26.38 5.38 20.29
N THR A 469 -26.14 4.08 20.19
CA THR A 469 -25.09 3.38 20.95
C THR A 469 -24.10 2.65 20.05
N GLU A 470 -24.36 2.56 18.75
CA GLU A 470 -23.49 1.89 17.77
C GLU A 470 -23.43 2.70 16.48
N ILE A 471 -22.23 2.91 15.96
CA ILE A 471 -22.00 3.65 14.71
C ILE A 471 -21.58 2.66 13.63
N GLY A 472 -22.38 2.56 12.57
CA GLY A 472 -22.10 1.68 11.43
C GLY A 472 -20.98 2.19 10.49
N GLY A 473 -20.72 3.49 10.48
CA GLY A 473 -19.71 4.14 9.63
C GLY A 473 -18.44 4.59 10.37
N ASN A 474 -17.74 5.57 9.80
CA ASN A 474 -16.50 6.10 10.38
C ASN A 474 -16.79 7.21 11.39
N VAL A 475 -15.92 7.37 12.38
CA VAL A 475 -15.91 8.46 13.35
C VAL A 475 -14.63 9.24 13.22
N GLN A 476 -14.73 10.55 12.96
CA GLN A 476 -13.59 11.44 12.83
C GLN A 476 -13.73 12.62 13.80
N ILE A 477 -12.75 12.78 14.68
CA ILE A 477 -12.73 13.80 15.74
C ILE A 477 -11.52 14.71 15.50
N ILE A 478 -11.79 15.90 14.97
CA ILE A 478 -10.77 16.87 14.56
C ILE A 478 -11.25 18.28 14.89
N GLY A 479 -10.87 18.81 16.05
CA GLY A 479 -11.21 20.16 16.45
C GLY A 479 -10.15 20.77 17.36
N ASP A 480 -9.85 22.03 17.12
CA ASP A 480 -8.91 22.82 17.92
C ASP A 480 -9.45 23.19 19.30
N ASP A 481 -10.77 23.15 19.50
CA ASP A 481 -11.45 23.43 20.77
C ASP A 481 -11.90 22.17 21.54
N ILE A 482 -11.66 20.96 21.01
CA ILE A 482 -12.11 19.69 21.63
C ILE A 482 -11.18 19.36 22.81
N THR A 483 -11.72 19.47 24.02
CA THR A 483 -11.02 19.22 25.29
C THR A 483 -11.24 17.81 25.83
N ASN A 484 -12.40 17.20 25.54
CA ASN A 484 -12.78 15.88 26.02
C ASN A 484 -13.89 15.24 25.15
N LEU A 485 -14.03 13.92 25.24
CA LEU A 485 -15.02 13.15 24.46
C LEU A 485 -16.29 12.75 25.22
N ASN A 486 -16.58 13.33 26.40
CA ASN A 486 -17.60 12.82 27.33
C ASN A 486 -19.01 12.68 26.74
N GLY A 487 -19.36 13.46 25.71
CA GLY A 487 -20.64 13.35 25.00
C GLY A 487 -20.81 12.03 24.22
N LEU A 488 -19.75 11.25 24.03
CA LEU A 488 -19.77 9.95 23.35
C LEU A 488 -19.90 8.76 24.30
N ASN A 489 -20.11 8.98 25.60
CA ASN A 489 -20.08 7.92 26.63
C ASN A 489 -21.17 6.84 26.52
N VAL A 490 -22.11 6.94 25.58
CA VAL A 490 -23.10 5.89 25.29
C VAL A 490 -22.66 4.93 24.18
N MET A 491 -21.56 5.25 23.49
CA MET A 491 -21.07 4.44 22.39
C MET A 491 -20.51 3.12 22.89
N THR A 492 -20.96 2.03 22.28
CA THR A 492 -20.60 0.65 22.60
C THR A 492 -19.80 -0.04 21.50
N GLY A 493 -19.90 0.45 20.25
CA GLY A 493 -19.20 -0.11 19.11
C GLY A 493 -19.13 0.87 17.94
N ILE A 494 -18.05 0.77 17.17
CA ILE A 494 -17.83 1.50 15.92
C ILE A 494 -17.46 0.46 14.87
N SER A 495 -18.31 0.27 13.85
CA SER A 495 -18.06 -0.73 12.81
C SER A 495 -17.06 -0.24 11.75
N GLY A 496 -16.93 1.08 11.55
CA GLY A 496 -15.92 1.69 10.67
C GLY A 496 -14.62 2.07 11.37
N HIS A 497 -13.92 3.06 10.81
CA HIS A 497 -12.69 3.62 11.38
C HIS A 497 -12.99 4.63 12.50
N LEU A 498 -12.16 4.66 13.54
CA LEU A 498 -12.12 5.72 14.55
C LEU A 498 -10.82 6.52 14.38
N THR A 499 -10.93 7.79 13.99
CA THR A 499 -9.80 8.72 13.86
C THR A 499 -9.94 9.86 14.87
N ILE A 500 -8.92 10.03 15.71
CA ILE A 500 -8.81 11.10 16.70
C ILE A 500 -7.58 11.94 16.36
N GLY A 501 -7.84 13.09 15.72
CA GLY A 501 -6.84 14.04 15.27
C GLY A 501 -6.65 14.04 13.75
N SER A 502 -5.87 15.02 13.27
CA SER A 502 -5.61 15.24 11.83
C SER A 502 -4.18 15.77 11.62
N TYR A 503 -3.91 16.35 10.45
CA TYR A 503 -2.67 17.10 10.23
C TYR A 503 -2.42 18.21 11.27
N ASN A 504 -3.48 18.88 11.75
CA ASN A 504 -3.41 19.90 12.82
C ASN A 504 -3.70 19.34 14.22
N GLY A 505 -4.04 18.05 14.33
CA GLY A 505 -4.30 17.40 15.62
C GLY A 505 -5.56 17.85 16.36
N ASN A 506 -5.64 17.47 17.63
CA ASN A 506 -6.53 18.03 18.65
C ASN A 506 -5.66 18.57 19.81
N PRO A 507 -5.10 19.79 19.69
CA PRO A 507 -4.01 20.25 20.55
C PRO A 507 -4.39 20.47 22.02
N VAL A 508 -5.69 20.53 22.34
CA VAL A 508 -6.20 20.75 23.71
C VAL A 508 -6.98 19.55 24.25
N LEU A 509 -7.00 18.41 23.53
CA LEU A 509 -7.67 17.20 23.97
C LEU A 509 -6.90 16.56 25.12
N THR A 510 -7.51 16.52 26.30
CA THR A 510 -6.85 16.00 27.53
C THR A 510 -7.42 14.67 27.99
N SER A 511 -8.56 14.24 27.46
CA SER A 511 -9.18 12.96 27.83
C SER A 511 -10.08 12.39 26.74
N ILE A 512 -9.93 11.09 26.51
CA ILE A 512 -10.82 10.28 25.65
C ILE A 512 -11.78 9.39 26.47
N SER A 513 -11.98 9.66 27.76
CA SER A 513 -12.83 8.86 28.68
C SER A 513 -14.27 8.63 28.20
N GLY A 514 -14.77 9.49 27.32
CA GLY A 514 -16.07 9.30 26.67
C GLY A 514 -16.15 8.08 25.75
N LEU A 515 -15.04 7.40 25.45
CA LEU A 515 -15.02 6.16 24.68
C LEU A 515 -15.03 4.89 25.55
N SER A 516 -15.12 5.04 26.88
CA SER A 516 -14.93 3.95 27.85
C SER A 516 -15.89 2.75 27.69
N ASN A 517 -17.00 2.93 26.99
CA ASN A 517 -17.96 1.86 26.71
C ASN A 517 -17.76 1.19 25.34
N VAL A 518 -16.87 1.71 24.48
CA VAL A 518 -16.60 1.14 23.15
C VAL A 518 -15.85 -0.17 23.31
N THR A 519 -16.44 -1.24 22.78
CA THR A 519 -15.92 -2.61 22.91
C THR A 519 -15.17 -3.11 21.68
N TYR A 520 -15.39 -2.50 20.52
CA TYR A 520 -14.66 -2.83 19.28
C TYR A 520 -14.61 -1.63 18.34
N VAL A 521 -13.56 -1.63 17.50
CA VAL A 521 -13.45 -0.80 16.30
C VAL A 521 -13.30 -1.76 15.11
N GLY A 522 -14.29 -1.81 14.23
CA GLY A 522 -14.32 -2.75 13.11
C GLY A 522 -13.32 -2.41 12.00
N GLY A 523 -12.96 -1.14 11.85
CA GLY A 523 -11.90 -0.68 10.96
C GLY A 523 -10.63 -0.29 11.71
N ASN A 524 -10.03 0.82 11.29
CA ASN A 524 -8.76 1.33 11.81
C ASN A 524 -9.00 2.20 13.05
N LEU A 525 -8.07 2.13 14.01
CA LEU A 525 -7.99 3.04 15.15
C LEU A 525 -6.76 3.94 14.97
N LEU A 526 -6.98 5.23 14.74
CA LEU A 526 -5.92 6.18 14.40
C LEU A 526 -5.90 7.34 15.40
N LEU A 527 -4.80 7.52 16.12
CA LEU A 527 -4.60 8.62 17.07
C LEU A 527 -3.39 9.46 16.65
N ARG A 528 -3.62 10.69 16.21
CA ARG A 528 -2.57 11.58 15.70
C ARG A 528 -2.60 12.97 16.31
N LYS A 529 -1.45 13.51 16.72
CA LYS A 529 -1.32 14.93 17.09
C LYS A 529 -2.29 15.37 18.19
N ASN A 530 -2.52 14.50 19.17
CA ASN A 530 -3.25 14.86 20.39
C ASN A 530 -2.23 15.25 21.48
N THR A 531 -1.53 16.36 21.23
CA THR A 531 -0.32 16.75 21.98
C THR A 531 -0.55 17.04 23.47
N ALA A 532 -1.80 17.15 23.93
CA ALA A 532 -2.17 17.32 25.33
C ALA A 532 -2.77 16.05 25.98
N LEU A 533 -2.85 14.93 25.25
CA LEU A 533 -3.47 13.69 25.73
C LEU A 533 -2.45 12.83 26.49
N PRO A 534 -2.59 12.64 27.82
CA PRO A 534 -1.55 11.97 28.61
C PRO A 534 -1.67 10.44 28.65
N SER A 535 -2.85 9.89 28.32
CA SER A 535 -3.14 8.45 28.42
C SER A 535 -4.32 8.04 27.53
N LEU A 536 -4.49 6.72 27.35
CA LEU A 536 -5.58 6.11 26.57
C LEU A 536 -6.70 5.52 27.44
N ALA A 537 -6.85 5.98 28.70
CA ALA A 537 -7.78 5.42 29.69
C ALA A 537 -9.28 5.38 29.29
N GLY A 538 -9.64 5.93 28.13
CA GLY A 538 -10.97 5.80 27.54
C GLY A 538 -11.14 4.60 26.60
N LEU A 539 -10.11 3.85 26.25
CA LEU A 539 -10.20 2.70 25.35
C LEU A 539 -10.26 1.35 26.09
N GLY A 540 -10.37 1.38 27.41
CA GLY A 540 -10.20 0.21 28.28
C GLY A 540 -11.17 -0.95 28.01
N SER A 541 -12.27 -0.71 27.30
CA SER A 541 -13.23 -1.76 26.93
C SER A 541 -13.00 -2.37 25.55
N VAL A 542 -12.11 -1.78 24.73
CA VAL A 542 -11.85 -2.22 23.35
C VAL A 542 -11.14 -3.57 23.39
N ALA A 543 -11.80 -4.61 22.87
CA ALA A 543 -11.28 -5.97 22.82
C ALA A 543 -10.61 -6.32 21.49
N SER A 544 -11.05 -5.69 20.39
CA SER A 544 -10.57 -5.98 19.04
C SER A 544 -10.56 -4.73 18.15
N ILE A 545 -9.52 -4.63 17.32
CA ILE A 545 -9.38 -3.66 16.24
C ILE A 545 -9.30 -4.44 14.93
N GLY A 546 -10.29 -4.26 14.05
CA GLY A 546 -10.41 -5.07 12.83
C GLY A 546 -9.43 -4.70 11.72
N GLY A 547 -8.94 -3.45 11.70
CA GLY A 547 -7.92 -2.97 10.76
C GLY A 547 -6.65 -2.51 11.48
N ASP A 548 -6.07 -1.41 11.00
CA ASP A 548 -4.79 -0.88 11.49
C ASP A 548 -4.94 -0.13 12.80
N PHE A 549 -3.92 -0.19 13.64
CA PHE A 549 -3.80 0.63 14.83
C PHE A 549 -2.54 1.49 14.76
N LYS A 550 -2.72 2.81 14.60
CA LYS A 550 -1.61 3.76 14.50
C LYS A 550 -1.72 4.86 15.57
N ILE A 551 -0.64 5.07 16.31
CA ILE A 551 -0.50 6.13 17.32
C ILE A 551 0.73 6.95 16.97
N TRP A 552 0.55 8.22 16.58
CA TRP A 552 1.70 9.02 16.19
C TRP A 552 1.63 10.51 16.54
N ASN A 553 2.78 11.10 16.87
CA ASN A 553 2.90 12.50 17.24
C ASN A 553 1.97 12.87 18.44
N ASN A 554 1.86 12.02 19.45
CA ASN A 554 1.09 12.32 20.67
C ASN A 554 2.04 12.64 21.83
N ASP A 555 2.68 13.80 21.78
CA ASP A 555 3.85 14.18 22.58
C ASP A 555 3.68 14.07 24.11
N ALA A 556 2.44 14.13 24.62
CA ALA A 556 2.16 14.00 26.06
C ALA A 556 1.87 12.56 26.51
N LEU A 557 1.74 11.60 25.59
CA LEU A 557 1.34 10.23 25.87
C LEU A 557 2.49 9.48 26.53
N THR A 558 2.35 9.14 27.82
CA THR A 558 3.44 8.51 28.60
C THR A 558 3.43 6.98 28.61
N GLY A 559 2.29 6.40 28.25
CA GLY A 559 2.05 4.95 28.26
C GLY A 559 0.69 4.61 27.67
N LEU A 560 0.43 3.32 27.50
CA LEU A 560 -0.74 2.80 26.79
C LEU A 560 -1.86 2.26 27.71
N SER A 561 -1.86 2.66 28.99
CA SER A 561 -2.90 2.27 29.94
C SER A 561 -4.28 2.61 29.39
N GLY A 562 -5.19 1.63 29.43
CA GLY A 562 -6.48 1.70 28.74
C GLY A 562 -6.54 0.89 27.45
N LEU A 563 -5.50 0.14 27.06
CA LEU A 563 -5.58 -0.86 25.98
C LEU A 563 -5.58 -2.30 26.49
N ASP A 564 -5.71 -2.49 27.81
CA ASP A 564 -5.47 -3.76 28.50
C ASP A 564 -6.33 -4.92 28.01
N ASN A 565 -7.44 -4.66 27.31
CA ASN A 565 -8.34 -5.68 26.78
C ASN A 565 -8.14 -6.02 25.30
N VAL A 566 -7.27 -5.32 24.57
CA VAL A 566 -7.02 -5.58 23.15
C VAL A 566 -6.31 -6.92 22.99
N VAL A 567 -6.96 -7.89 22.34
CA VAL A 567 -6.42 -9.25 22.13
C VAL A 567 -5.81 -9.42 20.74
N THR A 568 -6.41 -8.79 19.73
CA THR A 568 -6.03 -8.94 18.31
C THR A 568 -6.11 -7.61 17.57
N ILE A 569 -5.16 -7.39 16.67
CA ILE A 569 -5.16 -6.32 15.67
C ILE A 569 -5.15 -6.98 14.29
N GLY A 570 -6.16 -6.69 13.45
CA GLY A 570 -6.31 -7.32 12.14
C GLY A 570 -5.32 -6.81 11.09
N GLY A 571 -4.90 -5.54 11.18
CA GLY A 571 -3.90 -4.91 10.32
C GLY A 571 -2.55 -4.74 11.03
N TYR A 572 -1.86 -3.63 10.74
CA TYR A 572 -0.57 -3.30 11.38
C TYR A 572 -0.74 -2.55 12.70
N LEU A 573 0.31 -2.58 13.54
CA LEU A 573 0.44 -1.79 14.76
C LEU A 573 1.67 -0.87 14.65
N ASN A 574 1.46 0.45 14.66
CA ASN A 574 2.54 1.43 14.49
C ASN A 574 2.53 2.51 15.58
N PHE A 575 3.72 2.79 16.11
CA PHE A 575 4.01 3.88 17.04
C PHE A 575 5.10 4.78 16.45
N ASP A 576 4.73 6.02 16.09
CA ASP A 576 5.62 6.96 15.39
C ASP A 576 5.67 8.32 16.11
N GLY A 577 6.83 8.76 16.60
CA GLY A 577 6.98 10.11 17.12
C GLY A 577 6.18 10.41 18.38
N ASN A 578 6.14 9.50 19.35
CA ASN A 578 5.50 9.75 20.65
C ASN A 578 6.54 10.09 21.71
N ASP A 579 6.99 11.34 21.74
CA ASP A 579 8.14 11.85 22.52
C ASP A 579 8.17 11.45 24.01
N ALA A 580 7.02 11.29 24.67
CA ALA A 580 6.94 10.94 26.09
C ALA A 580 6.66 9.46 26.37
N LEU A 581 6.48 8.62 25.35
CA LEU A 581 6.10 7.22 25.51
C LEU A 581 7.27 6.43 26.08
N THR A 582 7.13 5.88 27.29
CA THR A 582 8.25 5.22 27.99
C THR A 582 8.29 3.70 27.84
N ASN A 583 7.14 3.09 27.57
CA ASN A 583 6.91 1.67 27.34
C ASN A 583 5.50 1.45 26.78
N VAL A 584 5.19 0.22 26.37
CA VAL A 584 3.89 -0.17 25.80
C VAL A 584 3.00 -0.95 26.77
N THR A 585 3.20 -0.75 28.09
CA THR A 585 2.34 -1.36 29.10
C THR A 585 0.90 -0.90 28.88
N GLY A 586 0.01 -1.87 28.74
CA GLY A 586 -1.35 -1.68 28.22
C GLY A 586 -1.68 -2.68 27.12
N LEU A 587 -0.69 -3.24 26.43
CA LEU A 587 -0.92 -4.27 25.40
C LEU A 587 -0.76 -5.72 25.92
N ASN A 588 -0.80 -5.92 27.24
CA ASN A 588 -0.43 -7.19 27.90
C ASN A 588 -1.23 -8.42 27.43
N ASN A 589 -2.40 -8.23 26.80
CA ASN A 589 -3.26 -9.30 26.31
C ASN A 589 -3.22 -9.45 24.77
N LEU A 590 -2.44 -8.62 24.07
CA LEU A 590 -2.28 -8.71 22.62
C LEU A 590 -1.50 -9.98 22.27
N THR A 591 -2.10 -10.85 21.45
CA THR A 591 -1.52 -12.17 21.12
C THR A 591 -1.04 -12.27 19.67
N THR A 592 -1.69 -11.54 18.75
CA THR A 592 -1.39 -11.59 17.31
C THR A 592 -1.60 -10.22 16.65
N ILE A 593 -0.71 -9.88 15.70
CA ILE A 593 -0.85 -8.75 14.78
C ILE A 593 -0.93 -9.33 13.35
N GLY A 594 -1.94 -8.92 12.58
CA GLY A 594 -2.17 -9.44 11.23
C GLY A 594 -1.24 -8.87 10.16
N GLY A 595 -0.77 -7.63 10.34
CA GLY A 595 0.24 -6.98 9.50
C GLY A 595 1.57 -6.79 10.23
N TYR A 596 2.26 -5.69 9.94
CA TYR A 596 3.55 -5.36 10.55
C TYR A 596 3.43 -4.76 11.97
N LEU A 597 4.52 -4.82 12.73
CA LEU A 597 4.72 -4.12 14.00
C LEU A 597 5.85 -3.11 13.85
N GLU A 598 5.61 -1.83 14.15
CA GLU A 598 6.58 -0.76 13.97
C GLU A 598 6.67 0.16 15.19
N PHE A 599 7.90 0.39 15.64
CA PHE A 599 8.29 1.42 16.60
C PHE A 599 9.31 2.35 15.95
N ASP A 600 8.89 3.56 15.61
CA ASP A 600 9.71 4.56 14.92
C ASP A 600 9.75 5.86 15.73
N TYR A 601 10.94 6.43 15.90
CA TYR A 601 11.14 7.77 16.47
C TYR A 601 10.43 7.99 17.83
N ASN A 602 10.59 7.08 18.80
CA ASN A 602 10.04 7.26 20.16
C ASN A 602 11.17 7.46 21.20
N PRO A 603 11.73 8.69 21.34
CA PRO A 603 12.99 8.92 22.05
C PRO A 603 12.96 8.68 23.57
N ALA A 604 11.78 8.50 24.17
CA ALA A 604 11.65 8.14 25.59
C ALA A 604 11.38 6.64 25.82
N LEU A 605 11.20 5.85 24.76
CA LEU A 605 10.81 4.45 24.85
C LEU A 605 11.99 3.62 25.36
N THR A 606 11.88 3.11 26.58
CA THR A 606 13.01 2.41 27.24
C THR A 606 13.00 0.90 27.06
N ASN A 607 11.82 0.32 26.82
CA ASN A 607 11.61 -1.12 26.68
C ASN A 607 10.23 -1.40 26.07
N LEU A 608 10.04 -2.63 25.58
CA LEU A 608 8.78 -3.11 25.00
C LEU A 608 7.88 -3.88 26.00
N SER A 609 8.03 -3.65 27.31
CA SER A 609 7.16 -4.28 28.31
C SER A 609 5.70 -3.94 28.02
N GLY A 610 4.88 -4.98 27.96
CA GLY A 610 3.50 -4.89 27.49
C GLY A 610 3.22 -5.84 26.33
N LEU A 611 4.23 -6.26 25.56
CA LEU A 611 4.05 -7.22 24.46
C LEU A 611 4.29 -8.68 24.85
N ASN A 612 4.39 -8.99 26.15
CA ASN A 612 4.78 -10.33 26.62
C ASN A 612 3.80 -11.45 26.23
N SER A 613 2.60 -11.15 25.74
CA SER A 613 1.64 -12.16 25.25
C SER A 613 1.65 -12.31 23.72
N LEU A 614 2.38 -11.46 23.00
CA LEU A 614 2.45 -11.45 21.55
C LEU A 614 3.24 -12.68 21.08
N THR A 615 2.65 -13.44 20.17
CA THR A 615 3.22 -14.72 19.66
C THR A 615 3.53 -14.71 18.17
N SER A 616 2.88 -13.84 17.39
CA SER A 616 3.08 -13.78 15.94
C SER A 616 2.81 -12.38 15.38
N ILE A 617 3.65 -11.99 14.41
CA ILE A 617 3.51 -10.80 13.56
C ILE A 617 3.33 -11.29 12.12
N GLY A 618 2.30 -10.80 11.43
CA GLY A 618 1.89 -11.34 10.13
C GLY A 618 2.74 -10.87 8.95
N GLU A 619 3.38 -9.71 9.08
CA GLU A 619 4.32 -9.13 8.10
C GLU A 619 5.61 -8.78 8.85
N ASP A 620 6.09 -7.54 8.73
CA ASP A 620 7.43 -7.10 9.17
C ASP A 620 7.48 -6.71 10.67
N LEU A 621 8.69 -6.72 11.24
CA LEU A 621 9.02 -6.13 12.54
C LEU A 621 10.06 -5.02 12.34
N TYR A 622 9.65 -3.78 12.58
CA TYR A 622 10.47 -2.58 12.50
C TYR A 622 10.69 -1.97 13.90
N ILE A 623 11.95 -1.82 14.30
CA ILE A 623 12.36 -1.11 15.53
C ILE A 623 13.45 -0.11 15.15
N GLU A 624 13.05 1.14 14.98
CA GLU A 624 13.84 2.19 14.33
C GLU A 624 13.86 3.47 15.16
N ASP A 625 15.01 4.14 15.25
CA ASP A 625 15.15 5.49 15.82
C ASP A 625 14.58 5.63 17.27
N ASN A 626 14.78 4.63 18.14
CA ASN A 626 14.35 4.67 19.54
C ASN A 626 15.55 4.82 20.49
N ASP A 627 16.14 6.03 20.55
CA ASP A 627 17.38 6.35 21.27
C ASP A 627 17.47 5.89 22.73
N ALA A 628 16.33 5.74 23.42
CA ALA A 628 16.28 5.31 24.82
C ALA A 628 16.05 3.80 25.01
N LEU A 629 15.88 3.04 23.94
CA LEU A 629 15.47 1.64 23.99
C LEU A 629 16.64 0.76 24.45
N THR A 630 16.47 0.11 25.60
CA THR A 630 17.52 -0.72 26.21
C THR A 630 17.23 -2.22 26.18
N SER A 631 15.99 -2.61 25.85
CA SER A 631 15.57 -4.01 25.94
C SER A 631 14.42 -4.36 25.01
N LEU A 632 14.57 -5.48 24.31
CA LEU A 632 13.56 -6.12 23.47
C LEU A 632 12.82 -7.27 24.17
N THR A 633 13.06 -7.53 25.47
CA THR A 633 12.52 -8.71 26.16
C THR A 633 10.99 -8.79 26.18
N GLY A 634 10.30 -7.70 25.90
CA GLY A 634 8.85 -7.70 25.67
C GLY A 634 8.40 -8.58 24.50
N LEU A 635 9.30 -8.91 23.58
CA LEU A 635 9.04 -9.74 22.39
C LEU A 635 9.42 -11.22 22.59
N SER A 636 9.85 -11.64 23.78
CA SER A 636 10.40 -12.98 24.01
C SER A 636 9.46 -14.14 23.68
N ASN A 637 8.15 -13.90 23.54
CA ASN A 637 7.17 -14.92 23.18
C ASN A 637 6.80 -14.93 21.68
N VAL A 638 7.37 -14.02 20.88
CA VAL A 638 7.16 -13.99 19.43
C VAL A 638 7.90 -15.16 18.80
N THR A 639 7.17 -15.98 18.04
CA THR A 639 7.68 -17.21 17.40
C THR A 639 7.74 -17.11 15.88
N SER A 640 7.06 -16.12 15.28
CA SER A 640 7.05 -15.92 13.84
C SER A 640 6.82 -14.46 13.47
N ILE A 641 7.56 -14.02 12.46
CA ILE A 641 7.41 -12.75 11.71
C ILE A 641 7.21 -13.15 10.26
N GLY A 642 6.29 -12.55 9.52
CA GLY A 642 5.97 -12.96 8.15
C GLY A 642 6.76 -12.24 7.05
N GLY A 643 7.60 -11.27 7.43
CA GLY A 643 8.42 -10.47 6.53
C GLY A 643 9.75 -10.06 7.14
N GLU A 644 10.12 -8.78 6.99
CA GLU A 644 11.44 -8.25 7.34
C GLU A 644 11.63 -8.14 8.86
N LEU A 645 12.86 -8.38 9.32
CA LEU A 645 13.30 -8.05 10.68
C LEU A 645 14.31 -6.90 10.61
N VAL A 646 13.87 -5.71 11.03
CA VAL A 646 14.67 -4.47 10.97
C VAL A 646 14.90 -3.92 12.38
N ILE A 647 16.17 -3.83 12.75
CA ILE A 647 16.66 -3.15 13.95
C ILE A 647 17.62 -2.06 13.49
N TYR A 648 17.18 -0.80 13.55
CA TYR A 648 17.88 0.34 12.95
C TYR A 648 18.01 1.51 13.94
N ASP A 649 19.20 2.10 14.06
CA ASP A 649 19.45 3.35 14.81
C ASP A 649 18.83 3.40 16.23
N ASN A 650 18.95 2.31 16.99
CA ASN A 650 18.60 2.29 18.41
C ASN A 650 19.87 2.50 19.25
N GLU A 651 20.28 3.77 19.38
CA GLU A 651 21.63 4.16 19.83
C GLU A 651 22.17 3.42 21.08
N ILE A 652 21.32 3.15 22.07
CA ILE A 652 21.73 2.54 23.36
C ILE A 652 21.32 1.07 23.53
N LEU A 653 20.70 0.45 22.51
CA LEU A 653 20.32 -0.95 22.56
C LEU A 653 21.59 -1.80 22.54
N SER A 654 21.82 -2.60 23.58
CA SER A 654 23.06 -3.37 23.75
C SER A 654 22.94 -4.85 23.43
N SER A 655 21.71 -5.37 23.37
CA SER A 655 21.45 -6.79 23.09
C SER A 655 20.15 -6.99 22.33
N LEU A 656 20.13 -7.97 21.43
CA LEU A 656 18.92 -8.48 20.75
C LEU A 656 18.10 -9.47 21.60
N THR A 657 18.50 -9.76 22.85
CA THR A 657 17.77 -10.65 23.75
C THR A 657 16.28 -10.29 23.80
N GLY A 658 15.43 -11.29 23.57
CA GLY A 658 13.99 -11.13 23.37
C GLY A 658 13.53 -11.47 21.95
N LEU A 659 14.46 -11.61 21.00
CA LEU A 659 14.17 -12.08 19.64
C LEU A 659 14.47 -13.57 19.44
N ASP A 660 14.96 -14.26 20.47
CA ASP A 660 15.52 -15.62 20.42
C ASP A 660 14.56 -16.66 19.82
N ASN A 661 13.27 -16.55 20.14
CA ASN A 661 12.26 -17.57 19.83
C ASN A 661 11.66 -17.46 18.43
N ILE A 662 12.06 -16.47 17.63
CA ILE A 662 11.56 -16.28 16.27
C ILE A 662 12.12 -17.39 15.37
N ASN A 663 11.24 -18.10 14.67
CA ASN A 663 11.64 -19.05 13.65
C ASN A 663 12.30 -18.31 12.47
N ALA A 664 13.61 -18.51 12.29
CA ALA A 664 14.38 -17.92 11.20
C ALA A 664 13.76 -18.16 9.80
N GLY A 665 13.09 -19.29 9.58
CA GLY A 665 12.46 -19.59 8.30
C GLY A 665 11.23 -18.73 7.96
N THR A 666 10.74 -17.91 8.89
CA THR A 666 9.64 -16.97 8.65
C THR A 666 10.13 -15.56 8.33
N ILE A 667 11.37 -15.21 8.72
CA ILE A 667 12.01 -13.94 8.37
C ILE A 667 12.30 -13.95 6.87
N SER A 668 11.94 -12.88 6.15
CA SER A 668 12.29 -12.73 4.74
C SER A 668 13.70 -12.17 4.59
N ASP A 669 13.96 -11.04 5.23
CA ASP A 669 15.20 -10.26 5.12
C ASP A 669 15.62 -9.76 6.51
N LEU A 670 16.93 -9.66 6.74
CA LEU A 670 17.51 -9.32 8.04
C LEU A 670 18.37 -8.05 7.94
N TYR A 671 17.92 -6.99 8.63
CA TYR A 671 18.62 -5.70 8.66
C TYR A 671 18.91 -5.31 10.12
N ILE A 672 20.19 -5.34 10.51
CA ILE A 672 20.66 -4.93 11.84
C ILE A 672 21.76 -3.90 11.62
N THR A 673 21.40 -2.62 11.61
CA THR A 673 22.33 -1.57 11.20
C THR A 673 22.25 -0.34 12.09
N TYR A 674 23.35 0.38 12.24
CA TYR A 674 23.41 1.65 12.98
C TYR A 674 23.03 1.55 14.48
N ASN A 675 23.08 0.37 15.11
CA ASN A 675 22.82 0.23 16.54
C ASN A 675 24.15 0.31 17.30
N TYR A 676 24.68 1.52 17.49
CA TYR A 676 26.06 1.76 17.91
C TYR A 676 26.48 1.21 19.30
N SER A 677 25.54 0.73 20.13
CA SER A 677 25.84 0.07 21.42
C SER A 677 25.60 -1.45 21.39
N LEU A 678 25.14 -2.00 20.26
CA LEU A 678 24.72 -3.38 20.13
C LEU A 678 25.95 -4.30 19.97
N SER A 679 26.31 -4.99 21.05
CA SER A 679 27.45 -5.93 21.09
C SER A 679 27.03 -7.38 21.38
N THR A 680 25.73 -7.64 21.48
CA THR A 680 25.16 -8.98 21.68
C THR A 680 23.98 -9.20 20.72
N CYS A 681 24.24 -9.89 19.62
CA CYS A 681 23.28 -10.13 18.52
C CYS A 681 23.17 -11.61 18.14
N GLU A 682 23.96 -12.46 18.78
CA GLU A 682 24.00 -13.92 18.63
C GLU A 682 22.78 -14.63 19.26
N VAL A 683 21.60 -14.03 19.14
CA VAL A 683 20.34 -14.67 19.52
C VAL A 683 19.99 -15.78 18.55
N GLN A 684 19.31 -16.81 19.04
CA GLN A 684 19.10 -18.06 18.29
C GLN A 684 18.42 -17.85 16.93
N SER A 685 17.46 -16.93 16.84
CA SER A 685 16.78 -16.58 15.60
C SER A 685 17.71 -16.01 14.53
N VAL A 686 18.61 -15.10 14.93
CA VAL A 686 19.64 -14.50 14.05
C VAL A 686 20.67 -15.56 13.64
N CYS A 687 21.19 -16.35 14.59
CA CYS A 687 22.13 -17.42 14.28
C CYS A 687 21.55 -18.47 13.32
N ASN A 688 20.29 -18.86 13.53
CA ASN A 688 19.58 -19.79 12.64
C ASN A 688 19.35 -19.20 11.25
N TYR A 689 19.07 -17.90 11.15
CA TYR A 689 18.91 -17.20 9.88
C TYR A 689 20.21 -17.17 9.09
N LEU A 690 21.31 -16.73 9.72
CA LEU A 690 22.64 -16.68 9.10
C LEU A 690 23.17 -18.06 8.70
N ALA A 691 22.78 -19.13 9.41
CA ALA A 691 23.13 -20.49 9.03
C ALA A 691 22.45 -20.98 7.74
N SER A 692 21.29 -20.41 7.38
CA SER A 692 20.53 -20.79 6.19
C SER A 692 19.71 -19.59 5.66
N PRO A 693 20.35 -18.56 5.12
CA PRO A 693 19.68 -17.34 4.70
C PRO A 693 18.73 -17.61 3.54
N ASN A 694 17.59 -16.93 3.56
CA ASN A 694 16.52 -17.07 2.57
C ASN A 694 16.14 -15.72 1.90
N GLY A 695 16.81 -14.62 2.26
CA GLY A 695 16.70 -13.29 1.64
C GLY A 695 17.95 -12.43 1.88
N ASP A 696 17.79 -11.11 1.84
CA ASP A 696 18.89 -10.15 1.96
C ASP A 696 19.33 -9.98 3.43
N ILE A 697 20.64 -9.75 3.61
CA ILE A 697 21.28 -9.54 4.91
C ILE A 697 22.06 -8.22 4.85
N GLU A 698 21.79 -7.32 5.79
CA GLU A 698 22.65 -6.18 6.07
C GLU A 698 22.93 -6.08 7.56
N ILE A 699 24.21 -6.28 7.92
CA ILE A 699 24.72 -6.10 9.28
C ILE A 699 25.96 -5.22 9.18
N TYR A 700 25.87 -3.99 9.68
CA TYR A 700 26.99 -3.02 9.71
C TYR A 700 26.72 -1.82 10.62
N ASP A 701 27.78 -1.11 11.02
CA ASP A 701 27.72 0.09 11.87
C ASP A 701 27.05 -0.20 13.24
N ASN A 702 27.35 -1.35 13.85
CA ASN A 702 26.96 -1.71 15.23
C ASN A 702 28.21 -1.73 16.14
N ASP A 703 28.09 -2.17 17.41
CA ASP A 703 29.26 -2.29 18.30
C ASP A 703 30.03 -3.60 18.03
N ASP A 704 31.28 -3.65 18.50
CA ASP A 704 32.18 -4.81 18.35
C ASP A 704 31.46 -6.11 18.79
N GLY A 705 31.46 -7.12 17.93
CA GLY A 705 30.73 -8.39 18.12
C GLY A 705 29.46 -8.50 17.27
N CYS A 706 28.98 -7.37 16.74
CA CYS A 706 27.81 -7.28 15.87
C CYS A 706 28.01 -6.35 14.67
N ASP A 707 29.23 -5.87 14.42
CA ASP A 707 29.51 -4.82 13.43
C ASP A 707 29.56 -5.36 12.00
N ASP A 708 29.63 -6.68 11.79
CA ASP A 708 29.44 -7.29 10.48
C ASP A 708 28.95 -8.74 10.58
N GLU A 709 28.53 -9.30 9.44
CA GLU A 709 28.04 -10.67 9.35
C GLU A 709 29.04 -11.72 9.86
N ASP A 710 30.35 -11.54 9.59
CA ASP A 710 31.39 -12.49 10.01
C ASP A 710 31.57 -12.48 11.53
N GLU A 711 31.47 -11.31 12.18
CA GLU A 711 31.48 -11.17 13.63
C GLU A 711 30.31 -11.91 14.27
N VAL A 712 29.09 -11.73 13.76
CA VAL A 712 27.90 -12.42 14.29
C VAL A 712 28.01 -13.92 14.11
N ILE A 713 28.46 -14.39 12.93
CA ILE A 713 28.68 -15.83 12.68
C ILE A 713 29.72 -16.40 13.66
N ALA A 714 30.79 -15.66 13.94
CA ALA A 714 31.81 -16.08 14.90
C ALA A 714 31.27 -16.12 16.34
N ALA A 715 30.45 -15.14 16.73
CA ALA A 715 29.76 -15.11 18.02
C ALA A 715 28.78 -16.29 18.16
N CYS A 716 27.97 -16.56 17.15
CA CYS A 716 27.07 -17.72 17.08
C CYS A 716 27.82 -19.05 17.22
N ALA A 717 29.03 -19.18 16.67
CA ALA A 717 29.85 -20.38 16.81
C ALA A 717 30.51 -20.53 18.20
N ALA A 718 30.67 -19.43 18.93
CA ALA A 718 31.24 -19.41 20.28
C ALA A 718 30.18 -19.57 21.39
N ALA A 719 28.91 -19.32 21.08
CA ALA A 719 27.79 -19.52 21.98
C ALA A 719 27.60 -21.02 22.29
N GLY A 720 27.90 -21.41 23.54
CA GLY A 720 27.62 -22.76 24.03
C GLY A 720 26.11 -23.03 24.19
N PHE A 721 25.76 -24.23 24.62
CA PHE A 721 24.40 -24.64 24.97
C PHE A 721 24.33 -25.15 26.41
N GLN A 722 23.14 -25.14 27.01
CA GLN A 722 22.92 -25.59 28.39
C GLN A 722 22.17 -26.93 28.44
N LEU A 723 22.35 -27.70 29.52
CA LEU A 723 21.57 -28.92 29.77
C LEU A 723 20.64 -28.77 30.98
N ASP A 724 19.37 -29.07 30.77
CA ASP A 724 18.37 -29.24 31.83
C ASP A 724 18.00 -30.74 31.94
N LEU A 725 18.57 -31.42 32.93
CA LEU A 725 18.39 -32.86 33.11
C LEU A 725 17.71 -33.17 34.44
N THR A 726 16.79 -34.13 34.41
CA THR A 726 16.17 -34.69 35.63
C THR A 726 16.37 -36.20 35.69
N VAL A 727 16.91 -36.69 36.80
CA VAL A 727 17.15 -38.12 37.06
C VAL A 727 16.99 -38.45 38.56
N PHE A 728 16.47 -39.63 38.88
CA PHE A 728 16.45 -40.15 40.25
C PHE A 728 17.38 -41.35 40.41
N LEU A 729 17.88 -41.54 41.63
CA LEU A 729 18.68 -42.70 42.03
C LEU A 729 17.84 -43.65 42.89
N GLU A 730 17.88 -44.94 42.55
CA GLU A 730 17.26 -45.95 43.39
C GLU A 730 18.03 -46.10 44.71
N GLY A 731 17.37 -45.91 45.85
CA GLY A 731 18.06 -46.01 47.14
C GLY A 731 17.77 -44.79 48.01
N PRO A 732 18.31 -43.61 47.67
CA PRO A 732 17.97 -42.38 48.36
C PRO A 732 16.53 -41.93 48.06
N PHE A 733 15.90 -42.37 46.96
CA PHE A 733 14.52 -41.98 46.61
C PHE A 733 13.49 -42.32 47.68
N ASN A 734 12.66 -41.33 48.03
CA ASN A 734 11.66 -41.36 49.08
C ASN A 734 10.35 -40.69 48.61
N ILE A 735 9.62 -41.39 47.73
CA ILE A 735 8.30 -41.06 47.15
C ILE A 735 8.30 -39.93 46.13
N THR A 736 8.75 -38.73 46.48
CA THR A 736 8.76 -37.57 45.53
C THR A 736 10.16 -37.02 45.30
N ASP A 737 11.02 -37.13 46.31
CA ASP A 737 12.38 -36.58 46.31
C ASP A 737 13.37 -37.65 46.82
N MET A 738 14.66 -37.34 46.76
CA MET A 738 15.74 -38.16 47.31
C MET A 738 16.23 -37.65 48.66
N ASN A 739 16.62 -38.56 49.54
CA ASN A 739 17.26 -38.19 50.81
C ASN A 739 18.71 -37.71 50.55
N THR A 740 19.14 -36.70 51.29
CA THR A 740 20.47 -36.07 51.18
C THR A 740 21.38 -36.44 52.35
N ASN A 741 21.31 -37.69 52.84
CA ASN A 741 21.99 -38.11 54.07
C ASN A 741 23.52 -37.99 54.03
N LEU A 742 24.14 -38.01 52.85
CA LEU A 742 25.58 -37.82 52.68
C LEU A 742 26.01 -36.34 52.78
N TYR A 743 25.08 -35.40 52.62
CA TYR A 743 25.37 -33.96 52.64
C TYR A 743 25.53 -33.43 54.09
N PRO A 744 26.44 -32.47 54.33
CA PRO A 744 27.52 -32.01 53.44
C PRO A 744 28.82 -32.81 53.59
N ASP A 745 29.00 -33.49 54.73
CA ASP A 745 30.32 -33.86 55.24
C ASP A 745 30.86 -35.17 54.66
N GLU A 746 30.02 -36.04 54.11
CA GLU A 746 30.46 -37.31 53.52
C GLU A 746 30.75 -37.19 52.03
N ILE A 747 30.07 -36.30 51.29
CA ILE A 747 30.31 -36.13 49.85
C ILE A 747 31.69 -35.48 49.62
N PRO A 748 32.58 -36.07 48.80
CA PRO A 748 33.89 -35.50 48.54
C PRO A 748 33.76 -34.17 47.81
N THR A 749 34.61 -33.22 48.15
CA THR A 749 34.63 -31.90 47.50
C THR A 749 35.18 -31.94 46.08
N SER A 750 35.87 -33.01 45.70
CA SER A 750 36.35 -33.26 44.32
C SER A 750 35.54 -34.40 43.69
N GLN A 751 35.32 -34.33 42.38
CA GLN A 751 34.62 -35.38 41.62
C GLN A 751 35.30 -36.76 41.77
N PRO A 752 34.54 -37.88 41.90
CA PRO A 752 35.08 -39.21 42.20
C PRO A 752 35.40 -40.11 40.98
N TYR A 753 35.20 -39.63 39.75
CA TYR A 753 35.25 -40.36 38.48
C TYR A 753 36.64 -40.41 37.81
N ASN A 754 37.70 -39.90 38.43
CA ASN A 754 39.08 -39.96 37.92
C ASN A 754 39.77 -41.33 38.05
N ASN A 755 39.06 -42.34 38.56
CA ASN A 755 39.56 -43.69 38.71
C ASN A 755 39.46 -44.49 37.39
N SER A 756 39.99 -45.72 37.39
CA SER A 756 40.09 -46.54 36.17
C SER A 756 38.76 -46.98 35.57
N SER A 757 37.65 -46.90 36.29
CA SER A 757 36.33 -47.32 35.81
C SER A 757 35.74 -46.33 34.80
N TRP A 758 35.95 -45.02 35.01
CA TRP A 758 35.46 -43.97 34.09
C TRP A 758 36.58 -43.22 33.37
N ASN A 759 37.81 -43.23 33.89
CA ASN A 759 38.97 -42.52 33.36
C ASN A 759 38.70 -41.03 33.07
N TYR A 760 37.80 -40.41 33.83
CA TYR A 760 37.38 -39.04 33.58
C TYR A 760 38.47 -38.04 34.00
N ALA A 761 38.94 -37.24 33.04
CA ALA A 761 40.07 -36.33 33.22
C ALA A 761 39.70 -34.98 33.86
N GLY A 762 38.41 -34.73 34.12
CA GLY A 762 37.92 -33.47 34.69
C GLY A 762 38.49 -33.17 36.07
N SER A 763 38.59 -31.89 36.39
CA SER A 763 39.18 -31.38 37.65
C SER A 763 38.16 -30.69 38.56
N GLU A 764 36.87 -30.97 38.36
CA GLU A 764 35.76 -30.37 39.10
C GLU A 764 35.95 -30.56 40.61
N ASN A 765 35.97 -29.43 41.31
CA ASN A 765 36.13 -29.38 42.75
C ASN A 765 35.43 -28.14 43.31
N VAL A 766 34.75 -28.30 44.44
CA VAL A 766 34.10 -27.21 45.17
C VAL A 766 34.80 -26.94 46.50
N PRO A 767 34.73 -25.71 47.04
CA PRO A 767 35.20 -25.44 48.40
C PRO A 767 34.30 -26.12 49.46
N THR A 768 33.01 -26.24 49.18
CA THR A 768 31.99 -26.90 49.99
C THR A 768 30.90 -27.44 49.07
N VAL A 769 30.36 -28.63 49.35
CA VAL A 769 29.25 -29.18 48.58
C VAL A 769 27.99 -28.31 48.77
N PRO A 770 27.25 -27.95 47.70
CA PRO A 770 26.03 -27.15 47.80
C PRO A 770 24.88 -27.85 48.56
N ALA A 771 23.99 -27.06 49.16
CA ALA A 771 22.84 -27.57 49.91
C ALA A 771 21.86 -28.33 49.02
N GLY A 772 21.31 -29.43 49.53
CA GLY A 772 20.33 -30.24 48.79
C GLY A 772 20.93 -31.25 47.82
N VAL A 773 22.25 -31.29 47.69
CA VAL A 773 22.96 -32.30 46.88
C VAL A 773 22.81 -33.69 47.50
N VAL A 774 22.43 -34.64 46.65
CA VAL A 774 22.36 -36.08 46.94
C VAL A 774 23.72 -36.73 46.70
N ASP A 775 24.31 -36.50 45.52
CA ASP A 775 25.63 -37.01 45.15
C ASP A 775 26.20 -36.33 43.88
N TRP A 776 27.43 -36.71 43.50
CA TRP A 776 28.03 -36.44 42.20
C TRP A 776 27.47 -37.37 41.10
N LEU A 777 27.32 -36.84 39.89
CA LEU A 777 27.08 -37.57 38.65
C LEU A 777 28.19 -37.27 37.63
N LEU A 778 28.44 -38.18 36.70
CA LEU A 778 29.22 -37.90 35.50
C LEU A 778 28.29 -37.92 34.30
N ILE A 779 28.17 -36.77 33.64
CA ILE A 779 27.33 -36.55 32.47
C ILE A 779 28.18 -36.70 31.24
N GLU A 780 27.72 -37.49 30.28
CA GLU A 780 28.39 -37.74 29.01
C GLU A 780 27.45 -37.45 27.86
N LEU A 781 27.94 -36.74 26.85
CA LEU A 781 27.19 -36.35 25.67
C LEU A 781 27.66 -37.13 24.45
N ARG A 782 26.71 -37.64 23.67
CA ARG A 782 26.95 -38.39 22.43
C ARG A 782 26.19 -37.77 21.26
N ASP A 783 26.89 -37.58 20.13
CA ASP A 783 26.33 -37.05 18.88
C ASP A 783 26.16 -38.19 17.87
N ALA A 784 24.91 -38.63 17.66
CA ALA A 784 24.62 -39.77 16.80
C ALA A 784 23.29 -39.63 16.06
N ALA A 785 23.15 -40.34 14.93
CA ALA A 785 21.91 -40.32 14.15
C ALA A 785 20.72 -40.96 14.89
N SER A 786 20.97 -41.94 15.77
CA SER A 786 19.95 -42.65 16.57
C SER A 786 20.52 -43.13 17.90
N ALA A 787 19.64 -43.42 18.87
CA ALA A 787 20.04 -43.98 20.17
C ALA A 787 20.87 -45.26 20.03
N SER A 788 20.51 -46.15 19.09
CA SER A 788 21.24 -47.42 18.86
C SER A 788 22.66 -47.24 18.32
N THR A 789 22.98 -46.06 17.78
CA THR A 789 24.30 -45.71 17.24
C THR A 789 25.08 -44.75 18.15
N ALA A 790 24.47 -44.29 19.24
CA ALA A 790 25.10 -43.44 20.25
C ALA A 790 26.01 -44.30 21.15
N THR A 791 27.13 -44.75 20.59
CA THR A 791 28.17 -45.59 21.26
C THR A 791 29.25 -44.72 21.89
N GLY A 792 30.17 -45.30 22.68
CA GLY A 792 31.28 -44.56 23.28
C GLY A 792 32.17 -43.85 22.24
N SER A 793 32.19 -44.34 20.99
CA SER A 793 32.90 -43.70 19.88
C SER A 793 32.29 -42.39 19.37
N THR A 794 31.04 -42.10 19.73
CA THR A 794 30.30 -40.88 19.37
C THR A 794 30.27 -39.85 20.49
N MET A 795 31.00 -40.10 21.58
CA MET A 795 31.14 -39.18 22.71
C MET A 795 31.79 -37.86 22.27
N ILE A 796 31.13 -36.75 22.56
CA ILE A 796 31.60 -35.40 22.26
C ILE A 796 32.06 -34.65 23.50
N SER A 797 31.54 -34.99 24.69
CA SER A 797 31.91 -34.31 25.94
C SER A 797 31.57 -35.13 27.18
N GLN A 798 32.24 -34.80 28.28
CA GLN A 798 31.97 -35.32 29.62
C GLN A 798 32.14 -34.23 30.68
N GLN A 799 31.24 -34.16 31.65
CA GLN A 799 31.27 -33.20 32.75
C GLN A 799 30.76 -33.82 34.06
N ALA A 800 31.51 -33.65 35.16
CA ALA A 800 31.00 -34.00 36.49
C ALA A 800 30.03 -32.92 37.01
N ALA A 801 28.89 -33.36 37.54
CA ALA A 801 27.78 -32.50 37.97
C ALA A 801 27.23 -32.93 39.34
N PHE A 802 26.41 -32.08 39.96
CA PHE A 802 25.69 -32.44 41.18
C PHE A 802 24.26 -32.85 40.88
N LEU A 803 23.78 -33.83 41.64
CA LEU A 803 22.37 -34.21 41.67
C LEU A 803 21.69 -33.61 42.90
N LEU A 804 20.59 -32.87 42.71
CA LEU A 804 19.76 -32.36 43.80
C LEU A 804 18.67 -33.35 44.21
N ASN A 805 18.10 -33.15 45.40
CA ASN A 805 17.07 -34.02 45.96
C ASN A 805 15.79 -34.11 45.12
N ASN A 806 15.44 -33.05 44.39
CA ASN A 806 14.30 -33.01 43.48
C ASN A 806 14.57 -33.71 42.12
N GLY A 807 15.78 -34.25 41.92
CA GLY A 807 16.19 -34.93 40.69
C GLY A 807 16.89 -34.05 39.67
N SER A 808 16.94 -32.72 39.87
CA SER A 808 17.64 -31.81 38.96
C SER A 808 19.15 -32.04 38.98
N VAL A 809 19.75 -32.10 37.80
CA VAL A 809 21.20 -32.13 37.62
C VAL A 809 21.70 -30.70 37.39
N VAL A 810 22.65 -30.26 38.21
CA VAL A 810 23.11 -28.87 38.26
C VAL A 810 24.63 -28.77 38.27
N GLY A 811 25.13 -27.60 37.88
CA GLY A 811 26.54 -27.25 37.94
C GLY A 811 27.08 -27.12 39.38
N LEU A 812 28.36 -26.77 39.49
CA LEU A 812 29.11 -26.80 40.75
C LEU A 812 28.62 -25.82 41.82
N ASN A 813 27.81 -24.82 41.46
CA ASN A 813 27.21 -23.89 42.40
C ASN A 813 25.89 -24.40 43.02
N GLY A 814 25.34 -25.50 42.50
CA GLY A 814 24.12 -26.12 43.00
C GLY A 814 22.81 -25.51 42.47
N SER A 815 22.85 -24.64 41.46
CA SER A 815 21.65 -24.01 40.88
C SER A 815 21.63 -23.91 39.36
N ASP A 816 22.79 -23.77 38.73
CA ASP A 816 22.85 -23.47 37.30
C ASP A 816 22.75 -24.76 36.47
N TYR A 817 22.25 -24.63 35.23
CA TYR A 817 22.35 -25.68 34.22
C TYR A 817 23.82 -25.98 33.86
N LEU A 818 24.04 -27.10 33.18
CA LEU A 818 25.38 -27.47 32.73
C LEU A 818 25.68 -26.81 31.39
N ASP A 819 26.76 -26.04 31.30
CA ASP A 819 27.19 -25.38 30.07
C ASP A 819 28.15 -26.23 29.25
N PHE A 820 27.88 -26.37 27.95
CA PHE A 820 28.70 -27.08 26.97
C PHE A 820 28.99 -26.19 25.77
N SER A 821 30.12 -26.39 25.09
CA SER A 821 30.54 -25.61 23.91
C SER A 821 30.76 -26.48 22.67
N ASN A 822 30.13 -27.65 22.63
CA ASN A 822 30.31 -28.60 21.54
C ASN A 822 29.40 -28.26 20.35
N THR A 823 29.89 -28.48 19.14
CA THR A 823 29.05 -28.48 17.94
C THR A 823 28.29 -29.81 17.83
N ILE A 824 26.97 -29.76 17.61
CA ILE A 824 26.12 -30.94 17.41
C ILE A 824 25.85 -31.10 15.91
N ASN A 825 26.18 -32.27 15.34
CA ASN A 825 26.04 -32.53 13.90
C ASN A 825 24.85 -33.43 13.55
N HIS A 826 24.36 -34.26 14.48
CA HIS A 826 23.21 -35.13 14.26
C HIS A 826 22.11 -34.91 15.31
N ASN A 827 22.09 -35.72 16.36
CA ASN A 827 21.16 -35.63 17.47
C ASN A 827 21.93 -35.88 18.76
N MET A 828 21.65 -35.08 19.79
CA MET A 828 22.28 -35.24 21.09
C MET A 828 21.57 -36.29 21.94
N TYR A 829 22.36 -37.22 22.49
CA TYR A 829 21.96 -38.19 23.52
C TYR A 829 22.80 -37.97 24.76
N VAL A 830 22.21 -38.16 25.93
CA VAL A 830 22.89 -38.01 27.23
C VAL A 830 23.01 -39.37 27.91
N VAL A 831 24.19 -39.63 28.46
CA VAL A 831 24.47 -40.76 29.35
C VAL A 831 24.78 -40.20 30.74
N ILE A 832 24.18 -40.80 31.77
CA ILE A 832 24.44 -40.46 33.17
C ILE A 832 25.10 -41.66 33.84
N TRP A 833 26.30 -41.42 34.37
CA TRP A 833 27.08 -42.37 35.14
C TRP A 833 27.07 -42.00 36.62
N HIS A 834 27.07 -43.03 37.47
CA HIS A 834 27.04 -42.87 38.91
C HIS A 834 27.90 -43.94 39.60
N ARG A 835 28.45 -43.62 40.78
CA ARG A 835 29.44 -44.47 41.47
C ARG A 835 28.93 -45.83 41.96
N ASN A 836 27.61 -46.01 42.12
CA ASN A 836 27.01 -47.24 42.67
C ASN A 836 25.71 -47.67 41.96
N HIS A 837 25.43 -47.11 40.78
CA HIS A 837 24.28 -47.44 39.94
C HIS A 837 24.74 -47.79 38.53
N LEU A 838 23.95 -48.62 37.84
CA LEU A 838 24.11 -48.84 36.40
C LEU A 838 23.94 -47.51 35.64
N GLY A 839 24.76 -47.32 34.61
CA GLY A 839 24.64 -46.18 33.70
C GLY A 839 23.29 -46.19 32.97
N ILE A 840 22.78 -44.99 32.66
CA ILE A 840 21.52 -44.79 31.94
C ILE A 840 21.75 -43.86 30.76
N MET A 841 21.14 -44.14 29.60
CA MET A 841 21.19 -43.28 28.41
C MET A 841 19.79 -42.89 27.97
N SER A 842 19.62 -41.67 27.45
CA SER A 842 18.35 -41.23 26.86
C SER A 842 17.90 -42.15 25.72
N ALA A 843 16.61 -42.50 25.69
CA ALA A 843 16.03 -43.35 24.64
C ALA A 843 15.83 -42.59 23.33
N THR A 844 15.66 -41.27 23.42
CA THR A 844 15.45 -40.34 22.31
C THR A 844 16.45 -39.19 22.40
N ALA A 845 16.55 -38.42 21.32
CA ALA A 845 17.31 -37.18 21.32
C ALA A 845 16.78 -36.21 22.39
N LEU A 846 17.67 -35.38 22.92
CA LEU A 846 17.30 -34.29 23.83
C LEU A 846 16.42 -33.28 23.10
N THR A 847 15.50 -32.65 23.83
CA THR A 847 14.62 -31.61 23.26
C THR A 847 15.29 -30.26 23.43
N GLU A 848 15.60 -29.60 22.31
CA GLU A 848 16.19 -28.26 22.29
C GLU A 848 15.08 -27.19 22.33
N SER A 849 15.28 -26.17 23.15
CA SER A 849 14.45 -24.97 23.19
C SER A 849 15.25 -23.80 23.77
N GLY A 850 15.57 -22.80 22.94
CA GLY A 850 16.21 -21.55 23.38
C GLY A 850 17.64 -21.74 23.90
N GLY A 851 18.41 -22.62 23.27
CA GLY A 851 19.80 -22.93 23.68
C GLY A 851 19.89 -23.88 24.87
N ILE A 852 18.76 -24.38 25.38
CA ILE A 852 18.70 -25.36 26.46
C ILE A 852 18.23 -26.71 25.89
N TYR A 853 19.03 -27.74 26.10
CA TYR A 853 18.67 -29.12 25.79
C TYR A 853 18.17 -29.84 27.03
N SER A 854 16.93 -30.31 26.98
CA SER A 854 16.24 -30.88 28.13
C SER A 854 15.99 -32.38 28.00
N TYR A 855 16.07 -33.10 29.13
CA TYR A 855 15.66 -34.50 29.24
C TYR A 855 15.24 -34.90 30.66
N ASP A 856 14.12 -35.61 30.77
CA ASP A 856 13.62 -36.11 32.06
C ASP A 856 13.46 -37.64 32.03
N PHE A 857 14.37 -38.33 32.71
CA PHE A 857 14.39 -39.79 32.84
C PHE A 857 13.25 -40.33 33.72
N THR A 858 12.62 -39.48 34.53
CA THR A 858 11.79 -39.91 35.66
C THR A 858 10.34 -40.19 35.27
N THR A 859 9.91 -39.78 34.07
CA THR A 859 8.50 -39.76 33.66
C THR A 859 7.96 -41.11 33.20
N SER A 860 8.76 -41.94 32.51
CA SER A 860 8.30 -43.24 31.99
C SER A 860 9.45 -44.17 31.64
N ALA A 861 9.19 -45.50 31.66
CA ALA A 861 10.14 -46.56 31.25
C ALA A 861 10.75 -46.39 29.85
N SER A 862 10.11 -45.59 28.97
CA SER A 862 10.58 -45.32 27.62
C SER A 862 11.57 -44.15 27.53
N GLN A 863 11.92 -43.51 28.65
CA GLN A 863 12.94 -42.44 28.66
C GLN A 863 14.37 -43.00 28.70
N ALA A 864 14.57 -44.22 29.20
CA ALA A 864 15.86 -44.91 29.12
C ALA A 864 15.96 -45.81 27.89
N HIS A 865 17.12 -45.80 27.24
CA HIS A 865 17.44 -46.76 26.19
C HIS A 865 17.27 -48.20 26.69
N ASN A 866 16.55 -49.03 25.91
CA ASN A 866 16.13 -50.39 26.25
C ASN A 866 15.47 -50.53 27.64
N SER A 867 14.86 -49.46 28.17
CA SER A 867 14.27 -49.44 29.51
C SER A 867 15.27 -49.79 30.63
N GLY A 868 16.53 -49.37 30.51
CA GLY A 868 17.60 -49.55 31.50
C GLY A 868 17.44 -48.75 32.80
N GLN A 869 16.24 -48.68 33.36
CA GLN A 869 15.88 -47.93 34.55
C GLN A 869 14.88 -48.70 35.42
N VAL A 870 14.81 -48.42 36.72
CA VAL A 870 13.88 -49.06 37.65
C VAL A 870 12.64 -48.21 37.90
N ASN A 871 11.49 -48.87 38.11
CA ASN A 871 10.26 -48.22 38.55
C ASN A 871 10.29 -48.02 40.08
N LEU A 872 10.26 -46.75 40.52
CA LEU A 872 10.31 -46.35 41.92
C LEU A 872 8.90 -46.13 42.53
N GLY A 873 7.84 -46.49 41.80
CA GLY A 873 6.44 -46.39 42.17
C GLY A 873 5.75 -45.16 41.57
N THR A 874 6.23 -43.97 41.92
CA THR A 874 5.72 -42.66 41.46
C THR A 874 6.57 -42.04 40.35
N ALA A 875 7.78 -42.55 40.14
CA ALA A 875 8.75 -42.10 39.14
C ALA A 875 9.64 -43.27 38.70
N PHE A 876 10.57 -43.01 37.79
CA PHE A 876 11.63 -43.93 37.39
C PHE A 876 13.01 -43.37 37.77
N GLY A 877 14.00 -44.25 37.93
CA GLY A 877 15.37 -43.85 38.25
C GLY A 877 16.43 -44.88 37.87
N MET A 878 17.69 -44.53 38.08
CA MET A 878 18.85 -45.40 37.84
C MET A 878 18.81 -46.62 38.77
N ILE A 879 19.22 -47.79 38.27
CA ILE A 879 19.20 -49.06 39.01
C ILE A 879 20.42 -49.12 39.92
N ALA A 880 20.21 -49.32 41.23
CA ALA A 880 21.30 -49.39 42.19
C ALA A 880 22.00 -50.75 42.21
N ALA A 881 23.20 -50.77 42.79
CA ALA A 881 24.00 -51.95 43.17
C ALA A 881 25.09 -52.42 42.19
N ASP A 882 25.42 -51.62 41.17
CA ASP A 882 26.68 -51.75 40.42
C ASP A 882 27.77 -50.94 41.13
N VAL A 883 28.43 -51.55 42.11
CA VAL A 883 29.35 -50.87 43.05
C VAL A 883 30.81 -51.06 42.70
N ASN A 884 31.10 -51.93 41.72
CA ASN A 884 32.41 -52.05 41.08
C ASN A 884 32.47 -51.30 39.73
N ALA A 885 31.34 -50.80 39.23
CA ALA A 885 31.20 -50.07 37.97
C ALA A 885 31.67 -50.89 36.76
N ASP A 886 31.33 -52.18 36.74
CA ASP A 886 31.59 -53.06 35.59
C ASP A 886 30.37 -53.23 34.67
N GLY A 887 29.23 -52.63 35.03
CA GLY A 887 28.00 -52.68 34.26
C GLY A 887 27.16 -53.93 34.48
N GLU A 888 27.54 -54.84 35.39
CA GLU A 888 26.81 -56.07 35.69
C GLU A 888 26.57 -56.22 37.21
N ILE A 889 25.32 -56.21 37.66
CA ILE A 889 25.03 -56.41 39.09
C ILE A 889 25.11 -57.89 39.43
N ASN A 890 26.21 -58.33 40.04
CA ASN A 890 26.47 -59.75 40.26
C ASN A 890 27.18 -60.03 41.60
N SER A 891 27.84 -61.19 41.73
CA SER A 891 28.57 -61.56 42.95
C SER A 891 29.83 -60.72 43.23
N GLY A 892 30.36 -60.04 42.22
CA GLY A 892 31.45 -59.07 42.32
C GLY A 892 31.07 -57.90 43.23
N ASP A 893 29.91 -57.29 42.98
CA ASP A 893 29.34 -56.21 43.82
C ASP A 893 29.15 -56.63 45.26
N LYS A 894 28.64 -57.86 45.46
CA LYS A 894 28.47 -58.42 46.79
C LYS A 894 29.79 -58.59 47.52
N THR A 895 30.88 -58.86 46.80
CA THR A 895 32.21 -58.98 47.40
C THR A 895 32.64 -57.62 47.95
N ILE A 896 32.46 -56.54 47.19
CA ILE A 896 32.71 -55.17 47.65
C ILE A 896 31.81 -54.81 48.84
N TRP A 897 30.52 -55.16 48.79
CA TRP A 897 29.63 -54.98 49.93
C TRP A 897 30.12 -55.76 51.16
N THR A 898 30.60 -56.99 51.00
CA THR A 898 31.09 -57.82 52.11
C THR A 898 32.32 -57.19 52.78
N ASP A 899 33.21 -56.60 51.98
CA ASP A 899 34.41 -55.92 52.45
C ASP A 899 34.08 -54.58 53.16
N GLN A 900 33.00 -53.92 52.75
CA GLN A 900 32.59 -52.63 53.29
C GLN A 900 31.50 -52.73 54.39
N ALA A 901 30.88 -53.90 54.58
CA ALA A 901 29.77 -54.09 55.51
C ALA A 901 30.16 -53.72 56.96
N GLY A 902 29.37 -52.84 57.57
CA GLY A 902 29.60 -52.28 58.89
C GLY A 902 30.42 -50.99 58.90
N ASN A 903 30.95 -50.54 57.76
CA ASN A 903 31.62 -49.24 57.65
C ASN A 903 30.62 -48.11 57.40
N GLU A 904 30.94 -46.94 57.94
CA GLU A 904 30.22 -45.68 57.69
C GLU A 904 30.96 -44.79 56.66
N GLY A 905 30.23 -43.84 56.10
CA GLY A 905 30.70 -42.75 55.23
C GLY A 905 30.51 -42.97 53.72
N TYR A 906 31.18 -42.16 52.91
CA TYR A 906 31.08 -42.20 51.43
C TYR A 906 31.71 -43.46 50.83
N LYS A 907 30.89 -44.50 50.72
CA LYS A 907 31.26 -45.84 50.26
C LYS A 907 30.48 -46.21 49.00
N SER A 908 31.09 -47.01 48.13
CA SER A 908 30.40 -47.51 46.92
C SER A 908 29.31 -48.52 47.29
N ALA A 909 29.50 -49.32 48.33
CA ALA A 909 28.49 -50.28 48.79
C ALA A 909 27.35 -49.70 49.62
N ASP A 910 27.35 -48.39 49.91
CA ASP A 910 26.23 -47.68 50.53
C ASP A 910 25.20 -47.34 49.44
N MET A 911 24.40 -48.34 49.06
CA MET A 911 23.50 -48.29 47.91
C MET A 911 22.23 -47.49 48.20
N ASN A 912 21.82 -47.37 49.46
CA ASN A 912 20.71 -46.49 49.86
C ASN A 912 21.17 -45.08 50.28
N MET A 913 22.48 -44.83 50.28
CA MET A 913 23.13 -43.55 50.58
C MET A 913 22.81 -43.00 51.96
N ASN A 914 22.60 -43.86 52.95
CA ASN A 914 22.24 -43.44 54.31
C ASN A 914 23.46 -43.28 55.24
N THR A 915 24.68 -43.26 54.69
CA THR A 915 25.99 -43.24 55.36
C THR A 915 26.45 -44.58 55.93
N GLN A 916 25.66 -45.66 55.85
CA GLN A 916 26.00 -46.92 56.53
C GLN A 916 25.82 -48.13 55.60
N VAL A 917 26.94 -48.77 55.26
CA VAL A 917 26.92 -50.05 54.52
C VAL A 917 26.42 -51.16 55.44
N ASN A 918 25.22 -51.68 55.21
CA ASN A 918 24.64 -52.73 56.05
C ASN A 918 23.73 -53.70 55.28
N ASN A 919 23.00 -54.55 56.00
CA ASN A 919 22.14 -55.56 55.37
C ASN A 919 20.97 -54.97 54.57
N GLN A 920 20.61 -53.69 54.77
CA GLN A 920 19.61 -53.00 53.96
C GLN A 920 20.11 -52.79 52.54
N ASP A 921 21.36 -52.40 52.32
CA ASP A 921 21.95 -52.26 50.97
C ASP A 921 21.92 -53.60 50.23
N LYS A 922 22.35 -54.66 50.91
CA LYS A 922 22.34 -56.01 50.32
C LYS A 922 20.92 -56.51 50.04
N ASN A 923 20.02 -56.44 51.03
CA ASN A 923 18.72 -57.11 50.93
C ASN A 923 17.71 -56.30 50.11
N ASN A 924 17.82 -54.96 50.11
CA ASN A 924 16.83 -54.07 49.52
C ASN A 924 17.33 -53.39 48.24
N LYS A 925 18.61 -53.53 47.86
CA LYS A 925 19.14 -53.01 46.59
C LYS A 925 19.80 -54.14 45.81
N TRP A 926 20.95 -54.64 46.25
CA TRP A 926 21.69 -55.68 45.52
C TRP A 926 20.88 -56.94 45.22
N LEU A 927 20.19 -57.52 46.22
CA LEU A 927 19.42 -58.76 46.02
C LEU A 927 18.23 -58.58 45.09
N LEU A 928 17.68 -57.36 45.00
CA LEU A 928 16.57 -57.06 44.09
C LEU A 928 17.06 -56.92 42.65
N ASN A 929 18.29 -56.45 42.45
CA ASN A 929 18.81 -56.06 41.14
C ASN A 929 19.90 -57.01 40.58
N ILE A 930 20.19 -58.15 41.21
CA ILE A 930 21.28 -59.12 40.87
C ILE A 930 21.20 -59.78 39.47
N THR A 931 20.28 -59.33 38.62
CA THR A 931 20.13 -59.79 37.23
C THR A 931 20.08 -58.64 36.23
N GLU A 932 20.20 -57.41 36.70
CA GLU A 932 20.19 -56.23 35.84
C GLU A 932 21.61 -55.94 35.31
N GLU A 933 21.68 -55.47 34.08
CA GLU A 933 22.91 -55.14 33.37
C GLU A 933 22.76 -53.78 32.66
N CYS A 934 23.87 -53.07 32.46
CA CYS A 934 23.89 -51.75 31.84
C CYS A 934 23.34 -51.82 30.41
N GLN A 935 22.40 -50.93 30.08
CA GLN A 935 21.80 -50.86 28.75
C GLN A 935 22.42 -49.77 27.87
N VAL A 936 23.45 -49.06 28.35
CA VAL A 936 24.18 -48.05 27.57
C VAL A 936 24.99 -48.76 26.47
N PRO A 937 24.83 -48.41 25.18
CA PRO A 937 25.63 -49.01 24.10
C PRO A 937 27.11 -48.62 24.22
N GLU A 938 28.04 -49.57 24.21
CA GLU A 938 29.48 -49.28 24.21
C GLU A 938 30.10 -49.24 22.80
#